data_AF-V9EK77-F1
#
_entry.id   AF-V9EK77-F1
#
_cell.length_a   1.000
_cell.length_b   1.000
_cell.length_c   1.000
_cell.angle_alpha   90.00
_cell.angle_beta   90.00
_cell.angle_gamma   90.00
#
_symmetry.space_group_name_H-M   'P 1'
#
loop_
_entity.id
_entity.type
_entity.pdbx_description
1 polymer ?
#
loop_
_entity_poly.entity_id
_entity_poly.type
_entity_poly.pdbx_seq_one_letter_code
_entity_poly.pdbx_strand_id
1 'polypeptide(L)'
;MAEAPASPAQTDFRALRSQNSTHSLGDAMVSTQYESVEDKGLRSMTTRRKALIAAVVLVAVAAVIAVIIVLVNSDDDDNSSDDSATITATSLLALSHVAVTNVTLVSATSDDDAKDSCVELEWIPTGVEWTTSSGNTISFLCMLQSVEATSTEDVGAVDLDAISVMRRIVVVSDAESCPSNMQMVANPSANLFVCVEFLSASTAFDTEQYVVDIMTTTESFYNHDTPGWITWPADLKMESSASSVYLSARYPVRPIVALQVLTDVSTDTVYSTCDELEPQGEWETPGFVLKSSDGAAVNTDSSDVIICVQRPLANATGSFSVLTDLNVVLPTDSCPEAGSNSTEITSDQMKLCAEWGVVDFGSSSSNSSVSSEATSSFVAELALYETSQAEGADFNISSTVPGNWDVVGNENTGSVQTFFLARKYEPFVTESSSSGSNDNEVSSSVEAIASNSSETLSFKVLQIADMHLTGNPDYACSEAPSNIRASLLAAASIIAEELREESNSSSSVRAGEDSDPMYNECREALTVAFLDELLDIEQPDFVVFTGDNVQTDLDTTMHTFAMNIFSARVERRGIPWAAVFGNHDAEGGLSREEMLELMVEGKQYSHVKYGPRDIGGVGNYEVNVVAPTNGPWGEQGSTVFRMYFLDSHATIDTATYPLINDASDYDWIKESQIAFYRELVESHAVEVSTSDNNSSVNGSVPAVMFYHIPVPEYAMASTLNRIGDKHEATASAEVNSGLFSALVEMGDVKATFVGHDHINEYCYLRQGVQLCYGGGIGLGRAYGLTSFERRARVLEWTFNANQTRTLQSWKRHFDDPTQIQSLELLYSE
;
A
#
# COMPACT_ATOMS: atom_id res chain seq x y z
N MET A 1 -53.33 11.12 -51.59
CA MET A 1 -53.74 12.53 -51.82
C MET A 1 -54.17 13.08 -50.48
N ALA A 2 -53.44 14.10 -50.00
CA ALA A 2 -53.87 15.31 -49.25
C ALA A 2 -54.87 15.16 -48.08
N GLU A 3 -54.76 15.85 -46.95
CA GLU A 3 -53.94 17.02 -46.59
C GLU A 3 -54.11 17.32 -45.08
N ALA A 4 -53.17 18.09 -44.55
CA ALA A 4 -53.10 18.64 -43.19
C ALA A 4 -54.18 19.71 -42.89
N PRO A 5 -54.18 20.35 -41.69
CA PRO A 5 -53.36 21.57 -41.51
C PRO A 5 -52.81 21.84 -40.09
N ALA A 6 -52.03 22.93 -39.98
CA ALA A 6 -51.22 23.41 -38.85
C ALA A 6 -51.74 24.73 -38.20
N SER A 7 -51.46 24.92 -36.89
CA SER A 7 -51.12 26.11 -36.03
C SER A 7 -51.73 27.54 -36.30
N PRO A 8 -51.44 28.64 -35.55
CA PRO A 8 -50.65 28.86 -34.31
C PRO A 8 -51.17 29.93 -33.27
N ALA A 9 -50.44 30.01 -32.14
CA ALA A 9 -49.92 31.20 -31.40
C ALA A 9 -50.72 32.03 -30.33
N GLN A 10 -49.95 32.30 -29.24
CA GLN A 10 -49.72 33.57 -28.49
C GLN A 10 -50.52 33.93 -27.21
N THR A 11 -49.87 33.98 -26.03
CA THR A 11 -49.44 35.22 -25.29
C THR A 11 -49.11 35.00 -23.78
N ASP A 12 -48.12 35.76 -23.29
CA ASP A 12 -47.59 35.92 -21.92
C ASP A 12 -48.48 36.71 -20.93
N PHE A 13 -48.30 36.51 -19.60
CA PHE A 13 -47.74 37.50 -18.63
C PHE A 13 -47.94 37.17 -17.11
N ARG A 14 -46.83 37.30 -16.35
CA ARG A 14 -46.62 37.81 -14.95
C ARG A 14 -47.23 37.12 -13.71
N ALA A 15 -46.38 36.86 -12.69
CA ALA A 15 -46.69 37.01 -11.26
C ALA A 15 -45.45 37.21 -10.36
N LEU A 16 -45.69 37.77 -9.17
CA LEU A 16 -44.79 38.38 -8.18
C LEU A 16 -44.31 37.43 -7.03
N ARG A 17 -43.18 37.82 -6.39
CA ARG A 17 -42.72 37.61 -4.98
C ARG A 17 -43.82 37.19 -3.96
N SER A 18 -43.60 36.43 -2.87
CA SER A 18 -42.42 36.01 -2.08
C SER A 18 -42.81 35.02 -0.96
N GLN A 19 -41.79 34.35 -0.42
CA GLN A 19 -41.57 33.81 0.96
C GLN A 19 -41.92 32.34 1.36
N ASN A 20 -40.81 31.66 1.69
CA ASN A 20 -40.53 30.72 2.80
C ASN A 20 -40.67 29.18 2.66
N SER A 21 -39.49 28.56 2.90
CA SER A 21 -39.15 27.30 3.57
C SER A 21 -39.50 25.97 2.90
N THR A 22 -38.46 25.31 2.36
CA THR A 22 -37.85 24.05 2.86
C THR A 22 -36.67 23.68 1.94
N HIS A 23 -35.48 23.49 2.50
CA HIS A 23 -34.27 23.09 1.77
C HIS A 23 -34.29 21.58 1.50
N SER A 24 -34.18 21.22 0.22
CA SER A 24 -33.83 19.90 -0.31
C SER A 24 -32.74 20.20 -1.35
N LEU A 25 -31.52 19.75 -1.09
CA LEU A 25 -30.42 19.82 -2.07
C LEU A 25 -30.62 18.67 -3.06
N GLY A 26 -30.71 19.03 -4.34
CA GLY A 26 -30.78 18.11 -5.46
C GLY A 26 -29.54 18.29 -6.34
N ASP A 27 -29.19 17.17 -6.96
CA ASP A 27 -28.13 16.94 -7.92
C ASP A 27 -27.92 18.06 -8.94
N ALA A 28 -26.64 18.31 -9.22
CA ALA A 28 -26.19 19.00 -10.43
C ALA A 28 -25.19 18.10 -11.18
N MET A 29 -25.73 17.20 -12.01
CA MET A 29 -24.99 16.61 -13.13
C MET A 29 -24.65 17.70 -14.14
N VAL A 30 -23.35 17.97 -14.34
CA VAL A 30 -22.85 18.78 -15.45
C VAL A 30 -22.50 17.84 -16.61
N SER A 31 -23.38 17.79 -17.60
CA SER A 31 -23.12 17.22 -18.92
C SER A 31 -22.11 18.10 -19.66
N THR A 32 -20.95 17.55 -19.99
CA THR A 32 -20.07 18.09 -21.03
C THR A 32 -20.18 17.20 -22.28
N GLN A 33 -20.67 17.78 -23.37
CA GLN A 33 -20.73 17.14 -24.68
C GLN A 33 -19.32 17.08 -25.27
N TYR A 34 -18.82 15.87 -25.53
CA TYR A 34 -17.63 15.64 -26.35
C TYR A 34 -18.03 15.67 -27.84
N GLU A 35 -17.43 16.58 -28.61
CA GLU A 35 -17.48 16.57 -30.07
C GLU A 35 -16.57 15.45 -30.63
N SER A 36 -17.11 14.73 -31.61
CA SER A 36 -16.43 13.66 -32.35
C SER A 36 -15.27 14.19 -33.19
N VAL A 37 -14.05 13.66 -32.98
CA VAL A 37 -12.94 13.85 -33.92
C VAL A 37 -12.91 12.65 -34.88
N GLU A 38 -13.24 12.92 -36.15
CA GLU A 38 -13.20 11.97 -37.25
C GLU A 38 -11.79 11.43 -37.53
N ASP A 39 -11.75 10.12 -37.79
CA ASP A 39 -10.66 9.34 -38.36
C ASP A 39 -10.08 9.95 -39.66
N LYS A 40 -8.78 10.26 -39.63
CA LYS A 40 -7.94 10.36 -40.84
C LYS A 40 -6.62 9.61 -40.64
N GLY A 41 -6.68 8.29 -40.83
CA GLY A 41 -5.98 7.63 -41.93
C GLY A 41 -4.47 7.90 -42.09
N LEU A 42 -3.70 7.00 -41.51
CA LEU A 42 -2.38 6.48 -41.93
C LEU A 42 -1.91 6.87 -43.35
N ARG A 43 -0.78 7.61 -43.46
CA ARG A 43 0.12 7.53 -44.64
C ARG A 43 1.56 8.01 -44.40
N SER A 44 2.48 7.07 -44.68
CA SER A 44 3.85 7.26 -45.23
C SER A 44 4.96 7.81 -44.31
N MET A 45 5.58 6.92 -43.53
CA MET A 45 6.98 7.10 -43.09
C MET A 45 7.93 7.05 -44.31
N THR A 46 8.72 8.09 -44.51
CA THR A 46 9.71 8.17 -45.59
C THR A 46 10.91 7.24 -45.32
N THR A 47 11.50 6.73 -46.41
CA THR A 47 12.65 5.80 -46.41
C THR A 47 13.86 6.31 -45.62
N ARG A 48 13.96 7.62 -45.38
CA ARG A 48 14.98 8.25 -44.52
C ARG A 48 14.79 7.99 -43.03
N ARG A 49 13.56 7.90 -42.51
CA ARG A 49 13.31 7.60 -41.08
C ARG A 49 13.52 6.12 -40.77
N LYS A 50 13.19 5.21 -41.69
CA LYS A 50 13.54 3.77 -41.55
C LYS A 50 15.05 3.53 -41.61
N ALA A 51 15.78 4.30 -42.45
CA ALA A 51 17.24 4.25 -42.49
C ALA A 51 17.90 4.87 -41.24
N LEU A 52 17.29 5.89 -40.63
CA LEU A 52 17.79 6.49 -39.39
C LEU A 52 17.61 5.55 -38.19
N ILE A 53 16.44 4.90 -38.07
CA ILE A 53 16.17 3.94 -36.99
C ILE A 53 17.01 2.67 -37.16
N ALA A 54 17.18 2.15 -38.38
CA ALA A 54 18.07 1.02 -38.64
C ALA A 54 19.55 1.36 -38.41
N ALA A 55 19.98 2.60 -38.67
CA ALA A 55 21.34 3.05 -38.38
C ALA A 55 21.59 3.26 -36.87
N VAL A 56 20.58 3.72 -36.11
CA VAL A 56 20.67 3.86 -34.65
C VAL A 56 20.70 2.49 -33.97
N VAL A 57 19.92 1.52 -34.45
CA VAL A 57 19.94 0.14 -33.93
C VAL A 57 21.25 -0.58 -34.29
N LEU A 58 21.83 -0.37 -35.48
CA LEU A 58 23.13 -0.94 -35.85
C LEU A 58 24.32 -0.28 -35.12
N VAL A 59 24.22 1.00 -34.75
CA VAL A 59 25.25 1.68 -33.94
C VAL A 59 25.16 1.26 -32.46
N ALA A 60 23.96 1.00 -31.94
CA ALA A 60 23.78 0.47 -30.58
C ALA A 60 24.30 -0.99 -30.45
N VAL A 61 24.03 -1.86 -31.42
CA VAL A 61 24.50 -3.26 -31.40
C VAL A 61 26.02 -3.36 -31.67
N ALA A 62 26.60 -2.46 -32.46
CA ALA A 62 28.06 -2.40 -32.67
C ALA A 62 28.82 -1.81 -31.47
N ALA A 63 28.21 -0.89 -30.71
CA ALA A 63 28.80 -0.33 -29.49
C ALA A 63 28.85 -1.37 -28.35
N VAL A 64 27.82 -2.19 -28.20
CA VAL A 64 27.77 -3.26 -27.18
C VAL A 64 28.78 -4.37 -27.46
N ILE A 65 29.02 -4.73 -28.73
CA ILE A 65 30.01 -5.77 -29.10
C ILE A 65 31.45 -5.23 -29.06
N ALA A 66 31.68 -3.93 -29.30
CA ALA A 66 33.01 -3.33 -29.18
C ALA A 66 33.46 -3.15 -27.72
N VAL A 67 32.53 -2.87 -26.79
CA VAL A 67 32.83 -2.75 -25.35
C VAL A 67 33.22 -4.10 -24.73
N ILE A 68 32.60 -5.21 -25.17
CA ILE A 68 32.94 -6.56 -24.69
C ILE A 68 34.32 -7.03 -25.21
N ILE A 69 34.76 -6.60 -26.40
CA ILE A 69 36.06 -7.00 -26.98
C ILE A 69 37.22 -6.17 -26.40
N VAL A 70 36.98 -4.97 -25.90
CA VAL A 70 38.02 -4.12 -25.26
C VAL A 70 38.25 -4.50 -23.79
N LEU A 71 37.23 -4.98 -23.08
CA LEU A 71 37.35 -5.39 -21.66
C LEU A 71 38.03 -6.76 -21.43
N VAL A 72 38.35 -7.52 -22.49
CA VAL A 72 39.01 -8.84 -22.38
C VAL A 72 40.48 -8.83 -22.85
N ASN A 73 41.06 -7.67 -23.24
CA ASN A 73 42.39 -7.63 -23.87
C ASN A 73 43.33 -6.51 -23.39
N SER A 74 43.27 -6.09 -22.11
CA SER A 74 44.31 -5.19 -21.57
C SER A 74 44.61 -5.46 -20.09
N ASP A 75 45.21 -6.62 -19.81
CA ASP A 75 46.19 -6.73 -18.75
C ASP A 75 47.56 -6.47 -19.39
N ASP A 76 48.20 -5.35 -19.05
CA ASP A 76 49.66 -5.23 -18.82
C ASP A 76 50.07 -3.74 -18.62
N ASP A 77 50.75 -3.51 -17.50
CA ASP A 77 51.78 -2.51 -17.19
C ASP A 77 51.47 -1.01 -16.88
N ASP A 78 51.76 -0.66 -15.61
CA ASP A 78 52.47 0.51 -15.05
C ASP A 78 51.97 1.97 -15.22
N ASN A 79 51.54 2.52 -14.06
CA ASN A 79 52.04 3.72 -13.38
C ASN A 79 52.00 5.11 -14.08
N SER A 80 50.99 5.94 -13.80
CA SER A 80 51.15 7.38 -13.41
C SER A 80 49.81 8.10 -13.19
N SER A 81 49.81 9.00 -12.22
CA SER A 81 48.80 10.02 -11.85
C SER A 81 48.22 10.85 -13.01
N ASP A 82 46.89 11.04 -13.04
CA ASP A 82 46.19 12.30 -12.74
C ASP A 82 44.71 12.23 -13.17
N ASP A 83 43.91 12.99 -12.43
CA ASP A 83 42.47 13.23 -12.54
C ASP A 83 41.81 13.06 -13.92
N SER A 84 40.74 12.27 -13.94
CA SER A 84 39.67 12.37 -14.93
C SER A 84 38.36 11.91 -14.32
N ALA A 85 37.67 12.87 -13.69
CA ALA A 85 36.26 12.76 -13.39
C ALA A 85 35.46 12.46 -14.67
N THR A 86 34.79 11.31 -14.67
CA THR A 86 33.74 10.97 -15.64
C THR A 86 32.63 10.29 -14.85
N ILE A 87 31.82 11.12 -14.18
CA ILE A 87 30.56 10.73 -13.57
C ILE A 87 29.47 11.15 -14.56
N THR A 88 28.84 10.18 -15.22
CA THR A 88 27.47 10.27 -15.76
C THR A 88 26.98 8.87 -16.11
N ALA A 89 26.32 8.24 -15.13
CA ALA A 89 25.12 7.42 -15.26
C ALA A 89 24.76 7.04 -13.82
N THR A 90 23.56 7.40 -13.38
CA THR A 90 22.92 7.03 -12.11
C THR A 90 22.71 5.52 -12.06
N SER A 91 23.79 4.74 -11.95
CA SER A 91 23.66 3.32 -11.64
C SER A 91 23.15 3.20 -10.21
N LEU A 92 22.03 2.51 -10.02
CA LEU A 92 21.44 2.14 -8.72
C LEU A 92 22.53 1.94 -7.66
N LEU A 93 22.49 2.74 -6.61
CA LEU A 93 23.46 2.67 -5.51
C LEU A 93 23.20 1.39 -4.72
N ALA A 94 24.11 0.42 -4.82
CA ALA A 94 24.04 -0.81 -4.03
C ALA A 94 24.68 -0.58 -2.65
N LEU A 95 23.85 -0.54 -1.61
CA LEU A 95 24.28 -0.46 -0.21
C LEU A 95 23.84 -1.73 0.53
N SER A 96 24.42 -2.03 1.68
CA SER A 96 23.93 -3.12 2.53
C SER A 96 22.58 -2.81 3.19
N HIS A 97 22.12 -1.56 3.13
CA HIS A 97 20.85 -1.10 3.68
C HIS A 97 20.12 -0.23 2.67
N VAL A 98 18.79 -0.28 2.69
CA VAL A 98 17.93 0.64 1.95
C VAL A 98 17.89 1.98 2.69
N ALA A 99 18.34 3.04 2.02
CA ALA A 99 18.40 4.39 2.56
C ALA A 99 18.09 5.41 1.46
N VAL A 100 17.43 6.51 1.82
CA VAL A 100 17.22 7.63 0.92
C VAL A 100 18.53 8.39 0.78
N THR A 101 19.00 8.54 -0.45
CA THR A 101 20.28 9.19 -0.78
C THR A 101 20.08 10.60 -1.30
N ASN A 102 18.91 10.90 -1.86
CA ASN A 102 18.57 12.24 -2.32
C ASN A 102 17.05 12.44 -2.46
N VAL A 103 16.62 13.70 -2.46
CA VAL A 103 15.22 14.11 -2.64
C VAL A 103 15.16 15.36 -3.50
N THR A 104 14.16 15.45 -4.38
CA THR A 104 13.99 16.57 -5.29
C THR A 104 12.53 16.86 -5.55
N LEU A 105 12.25 18.13 -5.85
CA LEU A 105 10.93 18.57 -6.26
C LEU A 105 10.84 18.59 -7.78
N VAL A 106 9.86 17.89 -8.31
CA VAL A 106 9.50 17.93 -9.73
C VAL A 106 8.18 18.68 -9.88
N SER A 107 8.03 19.44 -10.95
CA SER A 107 6.77 20.13 -11.26
C SER A 107 6.34 19.86 -12.69
N ALA A 108 5.05 19.55 -12.88
CA ALA A 108 4.47 19.25 -14.18
C ALA A 108 3.03 19.79 -14.32
N THR A 109 2.41 19.52 -15.47
CA THR A 109 1.05 19.97 -15.82
C THR A 109 -0.05 19.00 -15.43
N SER A 110 0.29 17.75 -15.12
CA SER A 110 -0.61 16.71 -14.63
C SER A 110 0.12 15.78 -13.65
N ASP A 111 -0.66 15.03 -12.88
CA ASP A 111 -0.17 13.99 -11.95
C ASP A 111 0.69 12.94 -12.67
N ASP A 112 0.19 12.39 -13.79
CA ASP A 112 0.92 11.40 -14.59
C ASP A 112 2.24 11.99 -15.15
N ASP A 113 2.24 13.23 -15.66
CA ASP A 113 3.46 13.88 -16.16
C ASP A 113 4.51 14.07 -15.05
N ALA A 114 4.06 14.37 -13.82
CA ALA A 114 4.95 14.56 -12.67
C ALA A 114 5.59 13.23 -12.24
N LYS A 115 4.79 12.16 -12.17
CA LYS A 115 5.27 10.81 -11.86
C LYS A 115 6.21 10.28 -12.93
N ASP A 116 5.87 10.48 -14.20
CA ASP A 116 6.74 10.12 -15.34
C ASP A 116 8.07 10.87 -15.25
N SER A 117 8.04 12.15 -14.89
CA SER A 117 9.25 12.95 -14.69
C SER A 117 10.12 12.44 -13.51
N CYS A 118 9.53 11.93 -12.42
CA CYS A 118 10.31 11.24 -11.38
C CYS A 118 10.99 9.98 -11.95
N VAL A 119 10.24 9.16 -12.70
CA VAL A 119 10.73 7.89 -13.24
C VAL A 119 11.81 8.09 -14.31
N GLU A 120 11.70 9.12 -15.14
CA GLU A 120 12.73 9.48 -16.12
C GLU A 120 14.06 9.87 -15.47
N LEU A 121 14.01 10.37 -14.23
CA LEU A 121 15.20 10.63 -13.41
C LEU A 121 15.77 9.36 -12.75
N GLU A 122 15.06 8.22 -12.87
CA GLU A 122 15.27 6.96 -12.12
C GLU A 122 14.94 7.10 -10.63
N TRP A 123 13.97 7.96 -10.29
CA TRP A 123 13.57 8.27 -8.91
C TRP A 123 12.16 7.75 -8.62
N ILE A 124 11.88 7.55 -7.33
CA ILE A 124 10.61 7.00 -6.85
C ILE A 124 9.67 8.16 -6.49
N PRO A 125 8.45 8.19 -7.03
CA PRO A 125 7.41 9.11 -6.59
C PRO A 125 7.01 8.84 -5.12
N THR A 126 6.91 9.87 -4.26
CA THR A 126 6.57 9.72 -2.84
C THR A 126 5.09 9.88 -2.46
N GLY A 127 4.14 10.07 -3.38
CA GLY A 127 2.70 10.01 -3.02
C GLY A 127 1.84 11.15 -3.56
N VAL A 128 1.36 12.04 -2.68
CA VAL A 128 0.35 13.04 -3.04
C VAL A 128 0.96 14.27 -3.70
N GLU A 129 0.29 14.74 -4.76
CA GLU A 129 0.60 15.98 -5.46
C GLU A 129 0.25 17.24 -4.64
N TRP A 130 1.00 18.32 -4.86
CA TRP A 130 0.58 19.63 -4.38
C TRP A 130 0.65 20.72 -5.45
N THR A 131 -0.47 21.42 -5.62
CA THR A 131 -0.59 22.55 -6.53
C THR A 131 0.00 23.81 -5.91
N THR A 132 0.88 24.51 -6.63
CA THR A 132 1.32 25.85 -6.20
C THR A 132 0.18 26.87 -6.35
N SER A 133 0.24 27.97 -5.61
CA SER A 133 -0.74 29.07 -5.59
C SER A 133 -1.07 29.71 -6.95
N SER A 134 -0.36 29.35 -8.03
CA SER A 134 -0.63 29.79 -9.40
C SER A 134 -1.61 28.90 -10.19
N GLY A 135 -1.99 27.74 -9.64
CA GLY A 135 -3.06 26.85 -10.16
C GLY A 135 -2.77 26.11 -11.47
N ASN A 136 -1.58 26.27 -12.06
CA ASN A 136 -1.23 25.68 -13.36
C ASN A 136 -0.08 24.65 -13.31
N THR A 137 0.54 24.43 -12.15
CA THR A 137 1.64 23.49 -11.98
C THR A 137 1.44 22.66 -10.73
N ILE A 138 1.40 21.35 -10.94
CA ILE A 138 1.43 20.30 -9.92
C ILE A 138 2.90 20.08 -9.56
N SER A 139 3.19 19.99 -8.26
CA SER A 139 4.51 19.64 -7.76
C SER A 139 4.46 18.33 -6.99
N PHE A 140 5.56 17.59 -7.07
CA PHE A 140 5.67 16.22 -6.61
C PHE A 140 7.07 15.98 -6.07
N LEU A 141 7.17 15.39 -4.88
CA LEU A 141 8.46 15.02 -4.32
C LEU A 141 8.88 13.66 -4.88
N CYS A 142 10.09 13.59 -5.42
CA CYS A 142 10.70 12.33 -5.84
C CYS A 142 11.86 12.03 -4.89
N MET A 143 12.03 10.75 -4.55
CA MET A 143 13.16 10.28 -3.75
C MET A 143 14.07 9.37 -4.58
N LEU A 144 15.37 9.49 -4.36
CA LEU A 144 16.37 8.54 -4.82
C LEU A 144 16.76 7.64 -3.65
N GLN A 145 16.45 6.35 -3.77
CA GLN A 145 16.69 5.36 -2.73
C GLN A 145 17.83 4.42 -3.17
N SER A 146 18.68 4.00 -2.22
CA SER A 146 19.63 2.92 -2.47
C SER A 146 18.90 1.59 -2.65
N VAL A 147 19.54 0.68 -3.36
CA VAL A 147 19.11 -0.70 -3.50
C VAL A 147 19.97 -1.55 -2.59
N GLU A 148 19.38 -2.54 -1.93
CA GLU A 148 20.14 -3.50 -1.13
C GLU A 148 21.00 -4.39 -2.03
N ALA A 149 22.27 -4.56 -1.68
CA ALA A 149 23.16 -5.48 -2.38
C ALA A 149 22.79 -6.93 -2.08
N THR A 150 22.19 -7.62 -3.05
CA THR A 150 21.68 -8.99 -2.88
C THR A 150 22.75 -10.08 -2.89
N SER A 151 24.02 -9.76 -3.18
CA SER A 151 25.13 -10.73 -3.11
C SER A 151 26.40 -10.10 -2.51
N THR A 152 27.06 -10.83 -1.62
CA THR A 152 28.37 -10.45 -1.05
C THR A 152 29.52 -10.60 -2.05
N GLU A 153 29.26 -11.20 -3.23
CA GLU A 153 30.31 -11.52 -4.21
C GLU A 153 30.55 -10.42 -5.25
N ASP A 154 29.60 -9.50 -5.48
CA ASP A 154 29.70 -8.47 -6.53
C ASP A 154 29.82 -7.01 -6.03
N VAL A 155 29.78 -6.77 -4.72
CA VAL A 155 30.04 -5.43 -4.18
C VAL A 155 31.54 -5.26 -4.02
N GLY A 156 32.21 -4.71 -5.05
CA GLY A 156 33.55 -4.16 -4.86
C GLY A 156 33.52 -3.21 -3.65
N ALA A 157 34.55 -3.22 -2.80
CA ALA A 157 34.56 -2.48 -1.54
C ALA A 157 34.03 -1.04 -1.71
N VAL A 158 32.77 -0.81 -1.31
CA VAL A 158 32.13 0.49 -1.39
C VAL A 158 32.66 1.32 -0.22
N ASP A 159 33.25 2.47 -0.53
CA ASP A 159 33.68 3.43 0.48
C ASP A 159 32.45 4.13 1.06
N LEU A 160 31.94 3.62 2.18
CA LEU A 160 30.77 4.15 2.87
C LEU A 160 30.99 5.57 3.41
N ASP A 161 32.24 5.99 3.63
CA ASP A 161 32.56 7.36 4.04
C ASP A 161 32.35 8.37 2.90
N ALA A 162 32.44 7.92 1.65
CA ALA A 162 32.27 8.76 0.46
C ALA A 162 30.81 8.90 0.00
N ILE A 163 29.89 8.12 0.58
CA ILE A 163 28.47 8.12 0.22
C ILE A 163 27.68 8.94 1.22
N SER A 164 26.90 9.91 0.74
CA SER A 164 25.96 10.66 1.57
C SER A 164 24.59 10.00 1.56
N VAL A 165 24.02 9.78 2.74
CA VAL A 165 22.65 9.32 2.94
C VAL A 165 21.90 10.35 3.77
N MET A 166 20.58 10.39 3.61
CA MET A 166 19.72 11.33 4.32
C MET A 166 19.65 10.97 5.80
N ARG A 167 20.12 11.87 6.67
CA ARG A 167 19.98 11.76 8.12
C ARG A 167 18.57 12.08 8.57
N ARG A 168 18.04 13.19 8.04
CA ARG A 168 16.81 13.83 8.51
C ARG A 168 16.24 14.71 7.42
N ILE A 169 14.92 14.80 7.40
CA ILE A 169 14.16 15.77 6.62
C ILE A 169 13.27 16.56 7.57
N VAL A 170 13.19 17.87 7.41
CA VAL A 170 12.36 18.76 8.25
C VAL A 170 11.61 19.75 7.36
N VAL A 171 10.39 20.07 7.75
CA VAL A 171 9.58 21.13 7.13
C VAL A 171 9.60 22.35 8.03
N VAL A 172 10.10 23.47 7.53
CA VAL A 172 10.26 24.71 8.30
C VAL A 172 9.36 25.79 7.72
N SER A 173 8.44 26.30 8.54
CA SER A 173 7.57 27.43 8.23
C SER A 173 8.11 28.73 8.84
N ASP A 174 7.80 29.86 8.20
CA ASP A 174 8.03 31.22 8.70
C ASP A 174 9.51 31.55 9.00
N ALA A 175 10.45 30.81 8.40
CA ALA A 175 11.88 31.08 8.48
C ALA A 175 12.39 31.88 7.27
N GLU A 176 13.57 32.49 7.38
CA GLU A 176 14.26 33.10 6.23
C GLU A 176 15.16 32.10 5.47
N SER A 177 15.55 31.00 6.12
CA SER A 177 16.41 29.95 5.56
C SER A 177 16.23 28.62 6.29
N CYS A 178 16.78 27.55 5.71
CA CYS A 178 16.93 26.29 6.43
C CYS A 178 17.83 26.44 7.68
N PRO A 179 17.63 25.59 8.70
CA PRO A 179 18.50 25.51 9.88
C PRO A 179 19.97 25.28 9.51
N SER A 180 20.87 25.60 10.44
CA SER A 180 22.31 25.38 10.24
C SER A 180 22.60 23.91 9.92
N ASN A 181 23.51 23.65 8.97
CA ASN A 181 23.90 22.32 8.47
C ASN A 181 22.84 21.56 7.66
N MET A 182 21.71 22.18 7.33
CA MET A 182 20.70 21.59 6.44
C MET A 182 20.68 22.26 5.06
N GLN A 183 20.39 21.47 4.03
CA GLN A 183 20.21 21.91 2.66
C GLN A 183 18.72 22.03 2.32
N MET A 184 18.33 23.13 1.68
CA MET A 184 17.00 23.26 1.09
C MET A 184 16.87 22.36 -0.14
N VAL A 185 15.88 21.47 -0.15
CA VAL A 185 15.56 20.60 -1.30
C VAL A 185 14.28 21.00 -2.00
N ALA A 186 13.34 21.65 -1.30
CA ALA A 186 12.12 22.18 -1.88
C ALA A 186 11.64 23.46 -1.16
N ASN A 187 10.92 24.30 -1.90
CA ASN A 187 10.26 25.50 -1.41
C ASN A 187 8.85 25.56 -2.02
N PRO A 188 7.88 24.83 -1.44
CA PRO A 188 6.56 24.66 -2.04
C PRO A 188 5.70 25.93 -1.97
N SER A 189 5.91 26.80 -0.98
CA SER A 189 5.15 28.04 -0.79
C SER A 189 6.03 29.13 -0.17
N ALA A 190 5.63 30.40 -0.31
CA ALA A 190 6.39 31.50 0.27
C ALA A 190 6.46 31.35 1.80
N ASN A 191 7.69 31.20 2.33
CA ASN A 191 8.02 30.96 3.74
C ASN A 191 7.86 29.51 4.22
N LEU A 192 7.83 28.52 3.32
CA LEU A 192 7.93 27.11 3.68
C LEU A 192 9.13 26.45 2.99
N PHE A 193 9.97 25.77 3.77
CA PHE A 193 11.17 25.10 3.27
C PHE A 193 11.16 23.62 3.67
N VAL A 194 11.42 22.74 2.70
CA VAL A 194 11.80 21.36 2.99
C VAL A 194 13.32 21.33 3.04
N CYS A 195 13.85 21.04 4.22
CA CYS A 195 15.28 21.05 4.51
C CYS A 195 15.73 19.63 4.85
N VAL A 196 16.89 19.25 4.36
CA VAL A 196 17.45 17.91 4.51
C VAL A 196 18.85 18.00 5.07
N GLU A 197 19.15 17.11 6.00
CA GLU A 197 20.49 16.88 6.52
C GLU A 197 21.03 15.56 5.96
N PHE A 198 22.30 15.56 5.55
CA PHE A 198 23.00 14.38 5.06
C PHE A 198 24.19 14.05 5.96
N LEU A 199 24.52 12.76 6.05
CA LEU A 199 25.70 12.25 6.72
C LEU A 199 26.36 11.15 5.87
N SER A 200 27.57 10.70 6.25
CA SER A 200 28.19 9.56 5.57
C SER A 200 27.43 8.27 5.84
N ALA A 201 27.36 7.37 4.85
CA ALA A 201 26.68 6.09 4.98
C ALA A 201 27.28 5.25 6.12
N SER A 202 28.58 5.34 6.35
CA SER A 202 29.26 4.71 7.50
C SER A 202 28.67 5.16 8.83
N THR A 203 28.63 6.46 9.08
CA THR A 203 28.09 7.05 10.31
C THR A 203 26.59 6.76 10.44
N ALA A 204 25.86 6.82 9.32
CA ALA A 204 24.43 6.52 9.29
C ALA A 204 24.12 5.09 9.70
N PHE A 205 24.85 4.12 9.16
CA PHE A 205 24.63 2.70 9.45
C PHE A 205 25.14 2.33 10.85
N ASP A 206 26.23 2.94 11.31
CA ASP A 206 26.72 2.72 12.69
C ASP A 206 25.75 3.26 13.74
N THR A 207 25.03 4.34 13.44
CA THR A 207 24.07 4.98 14.37
C THR A 207 22.61 4.58 14.12
N GLU A 208 22.32 3.91 12.99
CA GLU A 208 20.96 3.68 12.50
C GLU A 208 20.12 4.98 12.36
N GLN A 209 20.80 6.12 12.12
CA GLN A 209 20.16 7.42 12.02
C GLN A 209 20.09 7.89 10.56
N TYR A 210 19.19 7.27 9.79
CA TYR A 210 18.94 7.60 8.40
C TYR A 210 17.48 7.40 7.99
N VAL A 211 17.08 8.07 6.91
CA VAL A 211 15.75 7.93 6.33
C VAL A 211 15.73 6.72 5.39
N VAL A 212 14.80 5.80 5.62
CA VAL A 212 14.56 4.59 4.82
C VAL A 212 13.61 4.88 3.68
N ASP A 213 12.51 5.59 3.94
CA ASP A 213 11.44 5.88 2.96
C ASP A 213 10.83 7.26 3.25
N ILE A 214 10.23 7.88 2.23
CA ILE A 214 9.53 9.16 2.32
C ILE A 214 8.19 9.05 1.64
N MET A 215 7.17 9.60 2.28
CA MET A 215 5.83 9.69 1.71
C MET A 215 5.23 11.08 1.90
N THR A 216 4.45 11.53 0.93
CA THR A 216 3.57 12.68 1.05
C THR A 216 2.11 12.22 1.09
N THR A 217 1.36 12.66 2.11
CA THR A 217 -0.02 12.25 2.40
C THR A 217 -0.90 13.49 2.61
N THR A 218 -2.23 13.37 2.75
CA THR A 218 -3.07 14.53 3.17
C THR A 218 -3.50 14.43 4.64
N GLU A 219 -4.19 15.46 5.16
CA GLU A 219 -4.58 15.56 6.58
C GLU A 219 -5.40 14.36 7.07
N SER A 220 -6.35 13.89 6.28
CA SER A 220 -7.19 12.71 6.57
C SER A 220 -6.41 11.39 6.56
N PHE A 221 -5.21 11.40 6.00
CA PHE A 221 -4.36 10.23 5.73
C PHE A 221 -3.18 10.13 6.69
N TYR A 222 -3.19 10.91 7.78
CA TYR A 222 -2.19 10.83 8.83
C TYR A 222 -2.20 9.43 9.44
N ASN A 223 -1.29 8.57 9.01
CA ASN A 223 -1.16 7.22 9.56
C ASN A 223 0.26 6.98 10.07
N HIS A 224 0.33 6.28 11.20
CA HIS A 224 1.57 6.07 11.93
C HIS A 224 1.69 4.70 12.64
N ASP A 225 0.90 3.66 12.39
CA ASP A 225 1.04 2.46 13.25
C ASP A 225 2.30 1.64 13.03
N THR A 226 3.15 2.03 12.08
CA THR A 226 4.47 1.44 11.95
C THR A 226 5.46 2.30 12.74
N PRO A 227 6.02 1.80 13.86
CA PRO A 227 7.16 2.43 14.50
C PRO A 227 8.26 2.72 13.46
N GLY A 228 8.92 3.85 13.61
CA GLY A 228 9.88 4.41 12.67
C GLY A 228 9.32 5.53 11.79
N TRP A 229 8.00 5.73 11.70
CA TRP A 229 7.40 6.78 10.86
C TRP A 229 7.15 8.09 11.60
N ILE A 230 7.86 9.13 11.17
CA ILE A 230 7.73 10.50 11.65
C ILE A 230 7.06 11.35 10.58
N THR A 231 5.98 12.02 10.93
CA THR A 231 5.24 12.93 10.04
C THR A 231 5.29 14.33 10.60
N TRP A 232 5.57 15.29 9.72
CA TRP A 232 5.68 16.68 10.11
C TRP A 232 4.31 17.36 10.15
N PRO A 233 3.95 18.08 11.22
CA PRO A 233 2.67 18.77 11.35
C PRO A 233 2.53 20.01 10.44
N ALA A 234 3.57 20.34 9.67
CA ALA A 234 3.55 21.48 8.77
C ALA A 234 2.96 21.06 7.41
N ASP A 235 1.81 21.65 7.07
CA ASP A 235 1.18 21.50 5.76
C ASP A 235 2.04 22.16 4.67
N LEU A 236 2.46 21.35 3.68
CA LEU A 236 3.20 21.74 2.49
C LEU A 236 2.45 22.75 1.61
N LYS A 237 1.10 22.77 1.66
CA LYS A 237 0.26 23.72 0.92
C LYS A 237 -0.04 24.99 1.72
N MET A 238 0.08 24.96 3.04
CA MET A 238 -0.40 26.03 3.94
C MET A 238 -1.88 26.39 3.70
N GLU A 239 -2.72 25.38 3.48
CA GLU A 239 -4.16 25.49 3.37
C GLU A 239 -4.83 24.96 4.65
N SER A 240 -6.06 25.37 4.94
CA SER A 240 -6.82 24.89 6.11
C SER A 240 -7.99 24.00 5.65
N SER A 241 -7.72 23.07 4.73
CA SER A 241 -8.74 22.25 4.06
C SER A 241 -8.25 20.83 3.83
N ALA A 242 -9.17 19.92 3.49
CA ALA A 242 -8.88 18.51 3.15
C ALA A 242 -7.85 18.30 2.00
N SER A 243 -7.40 19.37 1.36
CA SER A 243 -6.30 19.37 0.38
C SER A 243 -4.91 19.44 1.01
N SER A 244 -4.75 19.75 2.30
CA SER A 244 -3.45 19.89 2.98
C SER A 244 -2.54 18.68 2.76
N VAL A 245 -1.26 18.89 2.54
CA VAL A 245 -0.29 17.82 2.24
C VAL A 245 0.80 17.80 3.30
N TYR A 246 1.05 16.63 3.88
CA TYR A 246 2.05 16.43 4.92
C TYR A 246 3.17 15.53 4.41
N LEU A 247 4.32 15.63 5.07
CA LEU A 247 5.52 14.89 4.73
C LEU A 247 5.87 13.93 5.87
N SER A 248 5.98 12.66 5.50
CA SER A 248 6.29 11.54 6.39
C SER A 248 7.64 10.94 5.99
N ALA A 249 8.45 10.57 6.97
CA ALA A 249 9.74 9.92 6.77
C ALA A 249 9.85 8.70 7.70
N ARG A 250 10.29 7.57 7.13
CA ARG A 250 10.54 6.33 7.86
C ARG A 250 12.00 6.27 8.29
N TYR A 251 12.25 5.86 9.51
CA TYR A 251 13.55 5.64 10.13
C TYR A 251 13.65 4.21 10.68
N PRO A 252 14.87 3.68 10.87
CA PRO A 252 15.07 2.46 11.65
C PRO A 252 14.49 2.60 13.06
N VAL A 253 13.77 1.56 13.50
CA VAL A 253 13.16 1.51 14.83
C VAL A 253 14.24 1.26 15.87
N ARG A 254 14.37 2.17 16.83
CA ARG A 254 15.37 2.12 17.89
C ARG A 254 14.72 2.35 19.26
N PRO A 255 15.30 1.82 20.35
CA PRO A 255 14.87 2.19 21.70
C PRO A 255 15.40 3.57 22.11
N ILE A 256 14.76 4.19 23.10
CA ILE A 256 15.25 5.41 23.77
C ILE A 256 15.95 4.99 25.07
N VAL A 257 17.22 5.39 25.26
CA VAL A 257 18.03 5.02 26.44
C VAL A 257 18.28 6.18 27.41
N ALA A 258 18.07 7.42 26.98
CA ALA A 258 18.08 8.59 27.84
C ALA A 258 17.21 9.72 27.27
N LEU A 259 16.81 10.65 28.13
CA LEU A 259 16.04 11.84 27.81
C LEU A 259 16.68 13.08 28.44
N GLN A 260 16.61 14.22 27.76
CA GLN A 260 17.06 15.52 28.26
C GLN A 260 16.12 16.61 27.77
N VAL A 261 15.74 17.54 28.64
CA VAL A 261 14.94 18.71 28.25
C VAL A 261 15.85 19.92 28.13
N LEU A 262 15.77 20.60 26.98
CA LEU A 262 16.42 21.87 26.71
C LEU A 262 15.37 22.97 26.57
N THR A 263 15.69 24.15 27.08
CA THR A 263 14.85 25.34 27.04
C THR A 263 15.66 26.49 26.46
N ASP A 264 15.00 27.55 25.99
CA ASP A 264 15.64 28.73 25.40
C ASP A 264 16.50 28.41 24.16
N VAL A 265 16.06 27.43 23.36
CA VAL A 265 16.77 27.04 22.13
C VAL A 265 16.40 27.98 20.99
N SER A 266 17.40 28.42 20.22
CA SER A 266 17.16 29.25 19.04
C SER A 266 16.59 28.44 17.86
N THR A 267 15.73 29.06 17.07
CA THR A 267 15.11 28.44 15.88
C THR A 267 16.15 27.90 14.89
N ASP A 268 17.30 28.57 14.74
CA ASP A 268 18.34 28.21 13.78
C ASP A 268 19.16 26.97 14.20
N THR A 269 19.10 26.60 15.49
CA THR A 269 19.86 25.48 16.09
C THR A 269 18.95 24.39 16.63
N VAL A 270 17.64 24.51 16.46
CA VAL A 270 16.63 23.63 17.07
C VAL A 270 16.84 22.14 16.74
N TYR A 271 17.34 21.85 15.54
CA TYR A 271 17.59 20.49 15.07
C TYR A 271 19.03 19.99 15.31
N SER A 272 19.96 20.85 15.72
CA SER A 272 21.35 20.49 15.99
C SER A 272 21.73 20.58 17.46
N THR A 273 20.93 21.25 18.30
CA THR A 273 21.30 21.50 19.71
C THR A 273 21.43 20.21 20.53
N CYS A 274 20.71 19.15 20.18
CA CYS A 274 20.79 17.88 20.88
C CYS A 274 22.14 17.21 20.59
N ASP A 275 22.65 17.32 19.36
CA ASP A 275 23.92 16.69 18.94
C ASP A 275 25.13 17.17 19.77
N GLU A 276 25.04 18.36 20.40
CA GLU A 276 26.12 18.98 21.19
C GLU A 276 26.14 18.55 22.68
N LEU A 277 25.24 17.66 23.10
CA LEU A 277 25.15 17.22 24.50
C LEU A 277 26.29 16.25 24.89
N GLU A 278 27.06 16.62 25.91
CA GLU A 278 28.18 15.86 26.49
C GLU A 278 27.78 15.23 27.85
N PRO A 279 28.34 14.08 28.29
CA PRO A 279 29.59 13.44 27.85
C PRO A 279 29.42 12.28 26.84
N GLN A 280 28.23 12.08 26.28
CA GLN A 280 27.91 10.96 25.39
C GLN A 280 27.11 11.49 24.19
N GLY A 281 27.81 11.91 23.14
CA GLY A 281 27.21 12.51 21.94
C GLY A 281 26.61 11.48 20.99
N GLU A 282 25.40 11.01 21.29
CA GLU A 282 24.47 10.32 20.37
C GLU A 282 23.01 10.74 20.67
N TRP A 283 22.88 12.00 21.06
CA TRP A 283 21.60 12.64 21.31
C TRP A 283 21.01 13.11 19.99
N GLU A 284 19.71 12.97 19.84
CA GLU A 284 18.99 13.43 18.68
C GLU A 284 17.75 14.22 19.08
N THR A 285 17.43 15.23 18.27
CA THR A 285 16.13 15.87 18.35
C THR A 285 15.10 14.86 17.86
N PRO A 286 14.03 14.57 18.62
CA PRO A 286 12.93 13.79 18.11
C PRO A 286 12.36 14.54 16.92
N GLY A 287 11.74 13.83 15.99
CA GLY A 287 11.24 14.43 14.75
C GLY A 287 10.04 15.37 14.94
N PHE A 288 10.01 16.19 16.00
CA PHE A 288 9.07 17.27 16.28
C PHE A 288 9.70 18.24 17.32
N VAL A 289 9.25 19.50 17.33
CA VAL A 289 9.74 20.56 18.23
C VAL A 289 8.56 21.16 18.98
N LEU A 290 8.68 21.42 20.28
CA LEU A 290 7.68 22.19 21.02
C LEU A 290 7.89 23.68 20.72
N LYS A 291 7.08 24.22 19.83
CA LYS A 291 7.05 25.67 19.60
C LYS A 291 6.32 26.35 20.75
N SER A 292 6.94 27.38 21.31
CA SER A 292 6.26 28.22 22.31
C SER A 292 5.02 28.89 21.69
N SER A 293 3.85 28.66 22.30
CA SER A 293 2.57 29.13 21.79
C SER A 293 2.46 30.66 21.94
N ASP A 294 2.80 31.42 20.91
CA ASP A 294 2.25 32.76 20.70
C ASP A 294 2.32 33.19 19.23
N GLY A 295 1.21 32.93 18.53
CA GLY A 295 0.82 33.71 17.35
C GLY A 295 0.39 35.12 17.77
N ALA A 296 1.32 35.96 18.23
CA ALA A 296 1.04 37.36 18.52
C ALA A 296 2.30 38.23 18.38
N ALA A 297 2.40 38.90 17.23
CA ALA A 297 3.00 40.22 17.05
C ALA A 297 4.23 40.59 17.93
N VAL A 298 5.38 40.71 17.26
CA VAL A 298 6.47 41.65 17.57
C VAL A 298 7.35 41.26 18.79
N ASN A 299 8.48 40.64 18.46
CA ASN A 299 9.79 40.98 19.03
C ASN A 299 9.98 40.70 20.54
N THR A 300 9.72 39.46 20.97
CA THR A 300 10.25 38.90 22.20
C THR A 300 10.66 37.46 21.95
N ASP A 301 11.93 37.13 22.21
CA ASP A 301 12.53 35.79 22.16
C ASP A 301 11.62 34.78 22.87
N SER A 302 10.87 33.98 22.11
CA SER A 302 10.01 32.93 22.66
C SER A 302 10.84 31.63 22.71
N SER A 303 10.86 30.98 23.87
CA SER A 303 11.76 29.86 24.15
C SER A 303 11.12 28.53 23.78
N ASP A 304 11.59 27.93 22.69
CA ASP A 304 11.18 26.59 22.30
C ASP A 304 11.74 25.56 23.29
N VAL A 305 10.94 24.54 23.57
CA VAL A 305 11.33 23.41 24.42
C VAL A 305 11.68 22.23 23.52
N ILE A 306 12.78 21.57 23.83
CA ILE A 306 13.24 20.42 23.04
C ILE A 306 13.49 19.26 23.97
N ILE A 307 12.86 18.13 23.68
CA ILE A 307 13.09 16.88 24.38
C ILE A 307 14.13 16.11 23.58
N CYS A 308 15.42 16.20 23.90
CA CYS A 308 16.43 15.37 23.26
C CYS A 308 16.32 13.92 23.73
N VAL A 309 16.41 12.97 22.79
CA VAL A 309 16.43 11.53 23.07
C VAL A 309 17.82 10.99 22.75
N GLN A 310 18.33 10.06 23.57
CA GLN A 310 19.55 9.32 23.26
C GLN A 310 19.18 7.92 22.84
N ARG A 311 19.87 7.40 21.82
CA ARG A 311 19.68 6.04 21.29
C ARG A 311 21.00 5.29 21.27
N PRO A 312 21.01 3.95 21.33
CA PRO A 312 22.23 3.17 21.24
C PRO A 312 22.75 3.10 19.79
N LEU A 313 24.05 2.82 19.64
CA LEU A 313 24.65 2.44 18.37
C LEU A 313 24.04 1.14 17.82
N ALA A 314 24.04 0.99 16.49
CA ALA A 314 23.53 -0.19 15.79
C ALA A 314 24.27 -1.49 16.21
N ASN A 315 25.56 -1.39 16.55
CA ASN A 315 26.36 -2.54 16.98
C ASN A 315 26.29 -2.83 18.49
N ALA A 316 25.50 -2.07 19.24
CA ALA A 316 25.35 -2.26 20.66
C ALA A 316 24.55 -3.56 20.90
N THR A 317 25.19 -4.57 21.48
CA THR A 317 24.60 -5.89 21.72
C THR A 317 24.32 -6.13 23.20
N GLY A 318 23.29 -6.93 23.49
CA GLY A 318 22.90 -7.32 24.84
C GLY A 318 21.77 -6.46 25.40
N SER A 319 21.64 -6.44 26.73
CA SER A 319 20.48 -5.83 27.38
C SER A 319 20.69 -4.36 27.71
N PHE A 320 19.76 -3.50 27.28
CA PHE A 320 19.78 -2.06 27.54
C PHE A 320 18.69 -1.65 28.52
N SER A 321 18.98 -0.64 29.34
CA SER A 321 17.94 0.10 30.07
C SER A 321 17.30 1.08 29.08
N VAL A 322 16.06 0.83 28.70
CA VAL A 322 15.31 1.59 27.70
C VAL A 322 14.06 2.20 28.32
N LEU A 323 13.56 3.27 27.70
CA LEU A 323 12.32 3.92 28.08
C LEU A 323 11.15 2.97 27.80
N THR A 324 10.43 2.56 28.83
CA THR A 324 9.26 1.67 28.70
C THR A 324 7.95 2.40 28.88
N ASP A 325 7.97 3.53 29.59
CA ASP A 325 6.81 4.40 29.76
C ASP A 325 7.23 5.85 30.01
N LEU A 326 6.35 6.78 29.66
CA LEU A 326 6.59 8.22 29.85
C LEU A 326 5.29 8.89 30.28
N ASN A 327 5.39 9.83 31.22
CA ASN A 327 4.32 10.78 31.50
C ASN A 327 4.88 12.21 31.47
N VAL A 328 4.13 13.14 30.89
CA VAL A 328 4.45 14.57 30.82
C VAL A 328 3.45 15.31 31.69
N VAL A 329 3.96 16.04 32.68
CA VAL A 329 3.16 16.78 33.66
C VAL A 329 3.72 18.19 33.86
N LEU A 330 2.94 19.07 34.49
CA LEU A 330 3.40 20.40 34.88
C LEU A 330 4.60 20.32 35.85
N PRO A 331 5.52 21.29 35.83
CA PRO A 331 6.70 21.30 36.72
C PRO A 331 6.36 21.15 38.21
N THR A 332 5.20 21.68 38.62
CA THR A 332 4.72 21.67 40.00
C THR A 332 4.06 20.36 40.42
N ASP A 333 3.66 19.53 39.45
CA ASP A 333 2.87 18.35 39.70
C ASP A 333 3.77 17.16 40.07
N SER A 334 3.24 16.25 40.88
CA SER A 334 3.94 15.01 41.23
C SER A 334 3.80 14.00 40.10
N CYS A 335 4.86 13.25 39.82
CA CYS A 335 4.75 12.11 38.93
C CYS A 335 3.72 11.09 39.46
N PRO A 336 2.97 10.40 38.56
CA PRO A 336 2.12 9.26 38.92
C PRO A 336 2.90 8.20 39.71
N GLU A 337 2.24 7.27 40.42
CA GLU A 337 2.88 6.27 41.31
C GLU A 337 4.01 5.49 40.61
N ALA A 338 5.22 6.06 40.65
CA ALA A 338 6.31 5.62 39.82
C ALA A 338 6.98 4.39 40.43
N GLY A 339 7.27 3.39 39.58
CA GLY A 339 8.02 2.22 39.99
C GLY A 339 9.41 2.57 40.56
N SER A 340 10.11 1.61 41.16
CA SER A 340 11.45 1.85 41.74
C SER A 340 12.53 2.29 40.73
N ASN A 341 12.23 2.29 39.42
CA ASN A 341 13.15 2.59 38.33
C ASN A 341 12.66 3.77 37.46
N SER A 342 12.17 4.84 38.10
CA SER A 342 11.70 6.05 37.44
C SER A 342 12.69 7.21 37.58
N THR A 343 12.81 8.04 36.55
CA THR A 343 13.59 9.28 36.56
C THR A 343 12.69 10.48 36.32
N GLU A 344 12.84 11.53 37.13
CA GLU A 344 12.16 12.81 36.92
C GLU A 344 13.10 13.81 36.24
N ILE A 345 12.69 14.35 35.10
CA ILE A 345 13.44 15.38 34.36
C ILE A 345 12.58 16.65 34.37
N THR A 346 13.01 17.67 35.13
CA THR A 346 12.22 18.89 35.35
C THR A 346 12.88 20.08 34.67
N SER A 347 12.11 20.83 33.88
CA SER A 347 12.42 22.19 33.42
C SER A 347 11.50 23.21 34.10
N ASP A 348 11.65 24.49 33.74
CA ASP A 348 10.76 25.56 34.16
C ASP A 348 9.37 25.50 33.50
N GLN A 349 9.25 24.83 32.34
CA GLN A 349 8.01 24.71 31.58
C GLN A 349 7.33 23.35 31.71
N MET A 350 8.06 22.25 31.89
CA MET A 350 7.48 20.90 32.00
C MET A 350 8.28 19.94 32.88
N LYS A 351 7.67 18.80 33.22
CA LYS A 351 8.33 17.67 33.88
C LYS A 351 8.03 16.37 33.15
N LEU A 352 9.08 15.62 32.83
CA LEU A 352 9.00 14.26 32.30
C LEU A 352 9.20 13.26 33.43
N CYS A 353 8.27 12.32 33.54
CA CYS A 353 8.29 11.18 34.44
C CYS A 353 8.57 9.93 33.61
N ALA A 354 9.83 9.55 33.49
CA ALA A 354 10.28 8.46 32.62
C ALA A 354 10.47 7.16 33.41
N GLU A 355 9.86 6.08 32.95
CA GLU A 355 10.06 4.73 33.49
C GLU A 355 11.01 3.92 32.60
N TRP A 356 11.94 3.22 33.23
CA TRP A 356 13.01 2.50 32.54
C TRP A 356 12.91 1.00 32.81
N GLY A 357 12.98 0.20 31.74
CA GLY A 357 13.00 -1.26 31.78
C GLY A 357 14.22 -1.83 31.07
N VAL A 358 14.57 -3.09 31.38
CA VAL A 358 15.66 -3.79 30.70
C VAL A 358 15.08 -4.62 29.56
N VAL A 359 15.47 -4.32 28.33
CA VAL A 359 15.11 -5.09 27.13
C VAL A 359 16.35 -5.78 26.61
N ASP A 360 16.26 -7.08 26.32
CA ASP A 360 17.33 -7.81 25.67
C ASP A 360 17.15 -7.74 24.16
N PHE A 361 18.24 -7.46 23.46
CA PHE A 361 18.33 -7.45 22.01
C PHE A 361 19.41 -8.47 21.69
N GLY A 362 19.03 -9.55 20.99
CA GLY A 362 19.80 -10.77 20.82
C GLY A 362 21.25 -10.60 20.33
N SER A 363 21.96 -11.73 20.21
CA SER A 363 23.32 -11.71 19.66
C SER A 363 23.25 -11.68 18.14
N SER A 364 23.47 -10.49 17.56
CA SER A 364 23.54 -10.22 16.13
C SER A 364 24.15 -11.36 15.31
N SER A 365 23.31 -12.10 14.59
CA SER A 365 23.79 -13.10 13.62
C SER A 365 23.02 -13.13 12.30
N SER A 366 22.13 -12.17 12.06
CA SER A 366 21.51 -11.92 10.76
C SER A 366 21.28 -10.42 10.55
N ASN A 367 21.17 -9.98 9.28
CA ASN A 367 20.96 -8.60 8.82
C ASN A 367 19.63 -7.94 9.29
N SER A 368 19.16 -8.24 10.50
CA SER A 368 17.91 -7.73 11.04
C SER A 368 18.14 -6.49 11.92
N SER A 369 17.25 -5.51 11.81
CA SER A 369 17.27 -4.29 12.62
C SER A 369 17.15 -4.62 14.11
N VAL A 370 17.84 -3.84 14.95
CA VAL A 370 17.90 -4.02 16.42
C VAL A 370 16.52 -4.26 17.04
N SER A 371 15.46 -3.65 16.51
CA SER A 371 14.09 -3.79 17.03
C SER A 371 13.53 -5.21 16.98
N SER A 372 13.79 -5.98 15.92
CA SER A 372 13.19 -7.30 15.68
C SER A 372 13.60 -8.37 16.69
N GLU A 373 14.68 -8.17 17.43
CA GLU A 373 15.19 -9.10 18.44
C GLU A 373 14.83 -8.70 19.88
N ALA A 374 14.04 -7.64 20.07
CA ALA A 374 13.68 -7.16 21.40
C ALA A 374 12.83 -8.19 22.16
N THR A 375 13.08 -8.39 23.45
CA THR A 375 12.31 -9.35 24.26
C THR A 375 11.06 -8.78 24.94
N SER A 376 10.92 -7.46 25.00
CA SER A 376 9.75 -6.78 25.59
C SER A 376 9.58 -5.37 25.04
N SER A 377 8.38 -4.78 25.21
CA SER A 377 8.02 -3.50 24.62
C SER A 377 8.84 -2.32 25.17
N PHE A 378 9.01 -1.31 24.33
CA PHE A 378 9.69 -0.06 24.66
C PHE A 378 9.10 1.12 23.89
N VAL A 379 9.25 2.33 24.42
CA VAL A 379 8.86 3.56 23.72
C VAL A 379 9.83 3.79 22.56
N ALA A 380 9.30 3.68 21.34
CA ALA A 380 10.05 3.88 20.11
C ALA A 380 10.01 5.34 19.65
N GLU A 381 8.86 6.00 19.85
CA GLU A 381 8.62 7.34 19.33
C GLU A 381 7.88 8.21 20.33
N LEU A 382 8.10 9.51 20.16
CA LEU A 382 7.34 10.56 20.81
C LEU A 382 6.72 11.42 19.70
N ALA A 383 5.62 12.09 19.98
CA ALA A 383 4.99 13.06 19.08
C ALA A 383 4.18 14.09 19.86
N LEU A 384 3.73 15.13 19.14
CA LEU A 384 2.80 16.13 19.64
C LEU A 384 1.62 16.25 18.70
N TYR A 385 0.45 16.44 19.28
CA TYR A 385 -0.74 16.81 18.54
C TYR A 385 -1.37 18.05 19.16
N GLU A 386 -1.56 19.08 18.35
CA GLU A 386 -2.16 20.35 18.79
C GLU A 386 -3.50 20.56 18.10
N THR A 387 -4.50 20.97 18.87
CA THR A 387 -5.84 21.26 18.36
C THR A 387 -6.43 22.46 19.11
N SER A 388 -7.53 23.01 18.63
CA SER A 388 -8.22 24.05 19.40
C SER A 388 -8.79 23.46 20.69
N GLN A 389 -8.87 24.28 21.74
CA GLN A 389 -9.43 23.83 23.03
C GLN A 389 -10.87 23.29 22.90
N ALA A 390 -11.66 23.83 21.98
CA ALA A 390 -13.03 23.38 21.75
C ALA A 390 -13.06 21.98 21.12
N GLU A 391 -12.24 21.74 20.09
CA GLU A 391 -12.15 20.46 19.42
C GLU A 391 -11.58 19.38 20.34
N GLY A 392 -10.46 19.67 21.03
CA GLY A 392 -9.81 18.70 21.93
C GLY A 392 -10.64 18.29 23.14
N ALA A 393 -11.73 19.00 23.47
CA ALA A 393 -12.67 18.61 24.53
C ALA A 393 -13.74 17.60 24.07
N ASP A 394 -13.94 17.48 22.75
CA ASP A 394 -15.06 16.74 22.16
C ASP A 394 -14.68 15.31 21.70
N PHE A 395 -13.40 14.92 21.74
CA PHE A 395 -12.96 13.58 21.31
C PHE A 395 -11.88 12.96 22.19
N ASN A 396 -11.79 11.62 22.16
CA ASN A 396 -10.75 10.86 22.84
C ASN A 396 -9.55 10.65 21.91
N ILE A 397 -8.53 11.50 22.04
CA ILE A 397 -7.33 11.53 21.21
C ILE A 397 -6.71 10.14 20.93
N SER A 398 -6.69 9.22 21.92
CA SER A 398 -6.05 7.90 21.76
C SER A 398 -6.79 6.98 20.79
N SER A 399 -8.11 7.17 20.65
CA SER A 399 -8.95 6.47 19.67
C SER A 399 -9.17 7.28 18.40
N THR A 400 -8.81 8.56 18.43
CA THR A 400 -9.19 9.53 17.40
C THR A 400 -8.04 9.86 16.46
N VAL A 401 -6.79 9.79 16.92
CA VAL A 401 -5.60 9.87 16.07
C VAL A 401 -5.19 8.45 15.67
N PRO A 402 -5.21 8.09 14.37
CA PRO A 402 -4.68 6.82 13.88
C PRO A 402 -3.19 6.65 14.26
N GLY A 403 -2.70 5.43 14.46
CA GLY A 403 -1.32 5.21 14.90
C GLY A 403 -1.13 4.58 16.28
N ASN A 404 -2.19 4.14 16.97
CA ASN A 404 -2.11 3.51 18.29
C ASN A 404 -1.22 4.29 19.29
N TRP A 405 -1.47 5.59 19.41
CA TRP A 405 -0.69 6.48 20.28
C TRP A 405 -1.15 6.40 21.75
N ASP A 406 -0.19 6.27 22.66
CA ASP A 406 -0.40 6.49 24.08
C ASP A 406 -0.37 8.00 24.38
N VAL A 407 -1.40 8.49 25.06
CA VAL A 407 -1.44 9.88 25.55
C VAL A 407 -0.63 9.94 26.83
N VAL A 408 0.58 10.49 26.72
CA VAL A 408 1.51 10.61 27.84
C VAL A 408 1.42 11.96 28.54
N GLY A 409 0.73 12.95 27.96
CA GLY A 409 0.51 14.24 28.59
C GLY A 409 -0.54 15.08 27.88
N ASN A 410 -1.08 16.06 28.59
CA ASN A 410 -2.15 16.91 28.07
C ASN A 410 -2.11 18.31 28.70
N GLU A 411 -1.71 19.30 27.92
CA GLU A 411 -1.50 20.69 28.37
C GLU A 411 -2.43 21.66 27.65
N ASN A 412 -2.94 22.65 28.39
CA ASN A 412 -3.90 23.62 27.89
C ASN A 412 -3.36 25.05 28.09
N THR A 413 -3.03 25.72 26.98
CA THR A 413 -2.51 27.09 26.98
C THR A 413 -3.61 28.14 26.75
N GLY A 414 -4.88 27.74 26.85
CA GLY A 414 -6.04 28.60 26.74
C GLY A 414 -6.75 28.50 25.39
N SER A 415 -6.08 28.85 24.29
CA SER A 415 -6.66 28.72 22.93
C SER A 415 -6.28 27.42 22.23
N VAL A 416 -5.19 26.78 22.64
CA VAL A 416 -4.65 25.55 22.07
C VAL A 416 -4.62 24.47 23.16
N GLN A 417 -4.99 23.26 22.77
CA GLN A 417 -4.83 22.03 23.54
C GLN A 417 -3.69 21.24 22.90
N THR A 418 -2.66 20.91 23.68
CA THR A 418 -1.49 20.17 23.24
C THR A 418 -1.46 18.81 23.92
N PHE A 419 -1.51 17.74 23.12
CA PHE A 419 -1.38 16.36 23.56
C PHE A 419 0.05 15.87 23.30
N PHE A 420 0.65 15.28 24.32
CA PHE A 420 1.94 14.59 24.20
C PHE A 420 1.64 13.11 23.97
N LEU A 421 2.22 12.58 22.90
CA LEU A 421 1.97 11.22 22.45
C LEU A 421 3.27 10.41 22.51
N ALA A 422 3.15 9.14 22.87
CA ALA A 422 4.23 8.17 22.76
C ALA A 422 3.74 6.95 22.01
N ARG A 423 4.62 6.31 21.25
CA ARG A 423 4.34 5.02 20.64
C ARG A 423 5.31 3.99 21.16
N LYS A 424 4.78 2.80 21.47
CA LYS A 424 5.57 1.65 21.87
C LYS A 424 5.81 0.75 20.66
N TYR A 425 7.05 0.27 20.55
CA TYR A 425 7.35 -0.94 19.82
C TYR A 425 7.00 -2.11 20.73
N GLU A 426 6.19 -3.03 20.25
CA GLU A 426 5.83 -4.25 20.98
C GLU A 426 6.47 -5.44 20.26
N PRO A 427 7.48 -6.10 20.87
CA PRO A 427 8.00 -7.32 20.32
C PRO A 427 7.01 -8.45 20.53
N PHE A 428 7.09 -9.39 19.61
CA PHE A 428 6.28 -10.56 19.64
C PHE A 428 6.58 -11.46 20.85
N VAL A 429 5.53 -11.84 21.58
CA VAL A 429 5.56 -12.91 22.57
C VAL A 429 4.68 -14.03 22.05
N THR A 430 5.28 -15.17 21.70
CA THR A 430 4.54 -16.40 21.41
C THR A 430 3.84 -16.90 22.68
N GLU A 431 2.69 -16.32 23.03
CA GLU A 431 1.80 -16.97 23.99
C GLU A 431 1.19 -18.20 23.32
N SER A 432 1.87 -19.33 23.50
CA SER A 432 1.36 -20.67 23.25
C SER A 432 0.22 -21.00 24.23
N SER A 433 -0.86 -20.22 24.23
CA SER A 433 -2.05 -20.51 25.02
C SER A 433 -3.31 -19.86 24.46
N SER A 434 -3.95 -20.55 23.53
CA SER A 434 -5.40 -20.74 23.66
C SER A 434 -5.84 -22.09 23.10
N SER A 435 -5.88 -23.08 23.99
CA SER A 435 -6.81 -24.20 23.83
C SER A 435 -8.24 -23.65 23.97
N GLY A 436 -8.88 -23.26 22.87
CA GLY A 436 -10.25 -22.73 22.91
C GLY A 436 -10.88 -22.52 21.54
N SER A 437 -11.81 -23.42 21.17
CA SER A 437 -12.69 -23.46 19.98
C SER A 437 -12.02 -23.61 18.61
N ASN A 438 -12.69 -24.33 17.70
CA ASN A 438 -12.27 -24.53 16.31
C ASN A 438 -12.44 -23.24 15.47
N ASP A 439 -12.83 -22.11 16.07
CA ASP A 439 -13.21 -20.88 15.36
C ASP A 439 -12.04 -19.90 15.16
N ASN A 440 -10.83 -20.29 15.58
CA ASN A 440 -9.59 -19.51 15.48
C ASN A 440 -8.58 -20.14 14.49
N GLU A 441 -9.01 -21.05 13.61
CA GLU A 441 -8.13 -21.63 12.60
C GLU A 441 -7.85 -20.59 11.50
N VAL A 442 -6.65 -20.03 11.48
CA VAL A 442 -6.23 -18.96 10.56
C VAL A 442 -5.44 -19.46 9.35
N SER A 443 -5.14 -20.76 9.29
CA SER A 443 -4.29 -21.36 8.27
C SER A 443 -4.93 -22.61 7.68
N SER A 444 -4.65 -22.87 6.40
CA SER A 444 -5.02 -24.11 5.72
C SER A 444 -3.98 -24.46 4.67
N SER A 445 -4.11 -25.61 4.00
CA SER A 445 -3.11 -26.02 2.99
C SER A 445 -3.72 -26.68 1.77
N VAL A 446 -3.06 -26.48 0.63
CA VAL A 446 -3.33 -27.10 -0.67
C VAL A 446 -2.02 -27.64 -1.26
N GLU A 447 -2.10 -28.66 -2.11
CA GLU A 447 -0.90 -29.27 -2.71
C GLU A 447 -0.52 -28.61 -4.04
N ALA A 448 0.77 -28.37 -4.24
CA ALA A 448 1.30 -28.04 -5.57
C ALA A 448 1.22 -29.23 -6.53
N ILE A 449 1.35 -28.99 -7.83
CA ILE A 449 1.48 -30.05 -8.83
C ILE A 449 2.95 -30.32 -9.14
N ALA A 450 3.38 -31.58 -8.99
CA ALA A 450 4.69 -32.02 -9.44
C ALA A 450 4.64 -32.42 -10.93
N SER A 451 5.62 -31.96 -11.71
CA SER A 451 5.79 -32.41 -13.08
C SER A 451 6.01 -33.92 -13.16
N ASN A 452 5.68 -34.54 -14.30
CA ASN A 452 5.90 -35.98 -14.52
C ASN A 452 7.38 -36.40 -14.41
N SER A 453 8.34 -35.48 -14.55
CA SER A 453 9.76 -35.73 -14.31
C SER A 453 10.19 -35.53 -12.85
N SER A 454 9.31 -35.00 -12.00
CA SER A 454 9.58 -34.60 -10.61
C SER A 454 10.71 -33.58 -10.46
N GLU A 455 10.93 -32.77 -11.50
CA GLU A 455 11.99 -31.75 -11.53
C GLU A 455 11.45 -30.33 -11.31
N THR A 456 10.13 -30.15 -11.27
CA THR A 456 9.50 -28.84 -11.11
C THR A 456 8.15 -28.98 -10.41
N LEU A 457 7.89 -28.15 -9.42
CA LEU A 457 6.55 -27.87 -8.91
C LEU A 457 5.94 -26.69 -9.67
N SER A 458 4.65 -26.75 -9.92
CA SER A 458 3.85 -25.63 -10.42
C SER A 458 2.58 -25.48 -9.58
N PHE A 459 2.12 -24.25 -9.43
CA PHE A 459 0.84 -23.94 -8.81
C PHE A 459 0.20 -22.76 -9.50
N LYS A 460 -0.99 -22.97 -10.08
CA LYS A 460 -1.72 -21.97 -10.86
C LYS A 460 -2.92 -21.42 -10.09
N VAL A 461 -2.95 -20.10 -9.93
CA VAL A 461 -4.06 -19.37 -9.30
C VAL A 461 -4.81 -18.56 -10.36
N LEU A 462 -6.14 -18.70 -10.41
CA LEU A 462 -7.01 -17.82 -11.20
C LEU A 462 -7.61 -16.76 -10.28
N GLN A 463 -7.23 -15.50 -10.49
CA GLN A 463 -7.79 -14.35 -9.80
C GLN A 463 -9.06 -13.87 -10.54
N ILE A 464 -10.15 -13.72 -9.79
CA ILE A 464 -11.44 -13.22 -10.26
C ILE A 464 -11.80 -11.96 -9.45
N ALA A 465 -11.78 -10.80 -10.09
CA ALA A 465 -12.06 -9.51 -9.47
C ALA A 465 -13.38 -8.91 -9.97
N ASP A 466 -14.11 -8.20 -9.09
CA ASP A 466 -15.19 -7.27 -9.44
C ASP A 466 -16.30 -7.92 -10.29
N MET A 467 -16.92 -8.98 -9.75
CA MET A 467 -18.01 -9.68 -10.42
C MET A 467 -19.35 -8.94 -10.32
N HIS A 468 -19.65 -8.37 -9.15
CA HIS A 468 -20.91 -7.69 -8.83
C HIS A 468 -22.17 -8.51 -9.17
N LEU A 469 -22.18 -9.81 -8.84
CA LEU A 469 -23.37 -10.63 -9.07
C LEU A 469 -24.54 -10.15 -8.22
N THR A 470 -25.70 -9.95 -8.84
CA THR A 470 -26.97 -9.63 -8.16
C THR A 470 -27.80 -10.87 -7.87
N GLY A 471 -27.49 -11.99 -8.53
CA GLY A 471 -28.33 -13.18 -8.53
C GLY A 471 -29.47 -13.12 -9.54
N ASN A 472 -29.67 -11.98 -10.21
CA ASN A 472 -30.59 -11.87 -11.34
C ASN A 472 -29.83 -12.13 -12.65
N PRO A 473 -29.98 -13.33 -13.26
CA PRO A 473 -29.24 -13.67 -14.47
C PRO A 473 -29.57 -12.76 -15.67
N ASP A 474 -30.72 -12.08 -15.63
CA ASP A 474 -31.22 -11.18 -16.66
C ASP A 474 -30.90 -9.71 -16.39
N TYR A 475 -30.06 -9.40 -15.39
CA TYR A 475 -29.65 -8.03 -15.16
C TYR A 475 -28.87 -7.52 -16.37
N ALA A 476 -29.43 -6.54 -17.09
CA ALA A 476 -28.85 -6.01 -18.32
C ALA A 476 -27.59 -5.18 -18.03
N CYS A 477 -26.61 -5.25 -18.93
CA CYS A 477 -25.40 -4.45 -18.84
C CYS A 477 -25.72 -2.95 -19.03
N SER A 478 -25.21 -2.09 -18.16
CA SER A 478 -25.17 -0.64 -18.39
C SER A 478 -24.28 -0.30 -19.58
N GLU A 479 -23.12 -0.97 -19.64
CA GLU A 479 -22.11 -0.84 -20.69
C GLU A 479 -21.80 -2.22 -21.28
N ALA A 480 -22.37 -2.50 -22.45
CA ALA A 480 -22.16 -3.78 -23.14
C ALA A 480 -20.83 -3.79 -23.92
N PRO A 481 -20.05 -4.88 -23.87
CA PRO A 481 -18.91 -5.07 -24.75
C PRO A 481 -19.30 -4.96 -26.22
N SER A 482 -18.38 -4.43 -27.04
CA SER A 482 -18.63 -4.21 -28.48
C SER A 482 -18.83 -5.50 -29.29
N ASN A 483 -18.30 -6.62 -28.81
CA ASN A 483 -18.46 -7.94 -29.41
C ASN A 483 -18.72 -8.98 -28.31
N ILE A 484 -19.67 -9.89 -28.55
CA ILE A 484 -19.95 -11.03 -27.67
C ILE A 484 -20.03 -12.28 -28.53
N ARG A 485 -19.19 -13.27 -28.21
CA ARG A 485 -19.11 -14.52 -28.96
C ARG A 485 -20.44 -15.27 -28.92
N ALA A 486 -20.89 -15.79 -30.07
CA ALA A 486 -22.14 -16.54 -30.18
C ALA A 486 -22.19 -17.79 -29.27
N SER A 487 -21.04 -18.45 -29.05
CA SER A 487 -20.92 -19.56 -28.11
C SER A 487 -21.21 -19.15 -26.67
N LEU A 488 -20.74 -17.96 -26.28
CA LEU A 488 -20.93 -17.43 -24.93
C LEU A 488 -22.36 -16.95 -24.71
N LEU A 489 -22.99 -16.32 -25.72
CA LEU A 489 -24.42 -15.98 -25.70
C LEU A 489 -25.29 -17.23 -25.50
N ALA A 490 -24.98 -18.32 -26.22
CA ALA A 490 -25.67 -19.59 -26.06
C ALA A 490 -25.51 -20.18 -24.66
N ALA A 491 -24.29 -20.16 -24.11
CA ALA A 491 -24.01 -20.62 -22.75
C ALA A 491 -24.75 -19.77 -21.70
N ALA A 492 -24.70 -18.45 -21.83
CA ALA A 492 -25.40 -17.53 -20.94
C ALA A 492 -26.93 -17.71 -20.98
N SER A 493 -27.50 -18.08 -22.12
CA SER A 493 -28.94 -18.39 -22.24
C SER A 493 -29.34 -19.63 -21.44
N ILE A 494 -28.50 -20.67 -21.48
CA ILE A 494 -28.71 -21.88 -20.69
C ILE A 494 -28.55 -21.57 -19.20
N ILE A 495 -27.47 -20.89 -18.83
CA ILE A 495 -27.20 -20.51 -17.44
C ILE A 495 -28.32 -19.61 -16.88
N ALA A 496 -28.85 -18.69 -17.68
CA ALA A 496 -29.96 -17.85 -17.26
C ALA A 496 -31.25 -18.64 -17.00
N GLU A 497 -31.56 -19.66 -17.81
CA GLU A 497 -32.68 -20.56 -17.53
C GLU A 497 -32.47 -21.33 -16.22
N GLU A 498 -31.28 -21.92 -16.02
CA GLU A 498 -30.92 -22.65 -14.80
C GLU A 498 -31.07 -21.77 -13.54
N LEU A 499 -30.50 -20.56 -13.56
CA LEU A 499 -30.51 -19.65 -12.41
C LEU A 499 -31.93 -19.14 -12.09
N ARG A 500 -32.81 -18.97 -13.08
CA ARG A 500 -34.24 -18.63 -12.84
C ARG A 500 -34.96 -19.77 -12.14
N GLU A 501 -34.68 -21.02 -12.52
CA GLU A 501 -35.26 -22.20 -11.88
C GLU A 501 -34.79 -22.33 -10.44
N GLU A 502 -33.50 -22.13 -10.19
CA GLU A 502 -32.89 -22.22 -8.85
C GLU A 502 -33.38 -21.10 -7.90
N SER A 503 -33.52 -19.88 -8.40
CA SER A 503 -34.04 -18.74 -7.63
C SER A 503 -35.56 -18.81 -7.38
N ASN A 504 -36.26 -19.86 -7.84
CA ASN A 504 -37.73 -19.96 -7.85
C ASN A 504 -38.41 -18.78 -8.56
N SER A 505 -37.75 -18.16 -9.54
CA SER A 505 -38.34 -17.13 -10.37
C SER A 505 -39.44 -17.74 -11.24
N SER A 506 -40.65 -17.15 -11.23
CA SER A 506 -41.82 -17.65 -11.99
C SER A 506 -41.72 -17.50 -13.52
N SER A 507 -40.52 -17.22 -14.05
CA SER A 507 -40.26 -16.96 -15.46
C SER A 507 -40.44 -18.22 -16.32
N SER A 508 -41.20 -18.12 -17.41
CA SER A 508 -41.39 -19.21 -18.38
C SER A 508 -40.40 -19.13 -19.56
N VAL A 509 -39.36 -18.30 -19.46
CA VAL A 509 -38.38 -18.07 -20.52
C VAL A 509 -37.43 -19.26 -20.62
N ARG A 510 -37.38 -19.88 -21.81
CA ARG A 510 -36.52 -21.04 -22.10
C ARG A 510 -35.26 -20.61 -22.85
N ALA A 511 -34.15 -21.30 -22.60
CA ALA A 511 -32.90 -21.06 -23.29
C ALA A 511 -33.02 -21.29 -24.80
N GLY A 512 -32.23 -20.51 -25.56
CA GLY A 512 -32.11 -20.62 -27.02
C GLY A 512 -32.53 -19.37 -27.76
N GLU A 513 -31.94 -19.16 -28.94
CA GLU A 513 -32.05 -17.95 -29.75
C GLU A 513 -33.51 -17.56 -30.08
N ASP A 514 -34.36 -18.54 -30.36
CA ASP A 514 -35.77 -18.31 -30.72
C ASP A 514 -36.69 -18.10 -29.50
N SER A 515 -36.26 -18.45 -28.29
CA SER A 515 -37.12 -18.50 -27.09
C SER A 515 -36.68 -17.59 -25.94
N ASP A 516 -35.42 -17.19 -25.90
CA ASP A 516 -34.88 -16.28 -24.90
C ASP A 516 -34.84 -14.85 -25.48
N PRO A 517 -35.69 -13.92 -25.01
CA PRO A 517 -35.74 -12.56 -25.55
C PRO A 517 -34.43 -11.79 -25.33
N MET A 518 -33.60 -12.20 -24.36
CA MET A 518 -32.30 -11.60 -24.07
C MET A 518 -31.12 -12.37 -24.68
N TYR A 519 -31.37 -13.31 -25.60
CA TYR A 519 -30.32 -14.17 -26.16
C TYR A 519 -29.15 -13.40 -26.76
N ASN A 520 -29.43 -12.28 -27.46
CA ASN A 520 -28.42 -11.43 -28.10
C ASN A 520 -28.09 -10.17 -27.28
N GLU A 521 -28.53 -10.10 -26.02
CA GLU A 521 -28.33 -8.95 -25.14
C GLU A 521 -27.24 -9.23 -24.11
N CYS A 522 -26.54 -8.17 -23.69
CA CYS A 522 -25.58 -8.27 -22.60
C CYS A 522 -26.32 -8.33 -21.26
N ARG A 523 -26.01 -9.34 -20.45
CA ARG A 523 -26.61 -9.59 -19.14
C ARG A 523 -25.65 -10.27 -18.16
N GLU A 524 -26.00 -10.29 -16.88
CA GLU A 524 -25.23 -10.92 -15.79
C GLU A 524 -24.87 -12.40 -16.06
N ALA A 525 -25.76 -13.18 -16.70
CA ALA A 525 -25.45 -14.58 -17.02
C ALA A 525 -24.20 -14.75 -17.92
N LEU A 526 -23.76 -13.69 -18.63
CA LEU A 526 -22.48 -13.71 -19.36
C LEU A 526 -21.27 -13.71 -18.43
N THR A 527 -21.34 -13.06 -17.27
CA THR A 527 -20.29 -13.12 -16.24
C THR A 527 -20.06 -14.56 -15.81
N VAL A 528 -21.15 -15.27 -15.50
CA VAL A 528 -21.12 -16.66 -15.05
C VAL A 528 -20.63 -17.59 -16.17
N ALA A 529 -21.10 -17.37 -17.41
CA ALA A 529 -20.62 -18.13 -18.58
C ALA A 529 -19.13 -17.91 -18.83
N PHE A 530 -18.64 -16.68 -18.65
CA PHE A 530 -17.24 -16.35 -18.83
C PHE A 530 -16.38 -16.97 -17.73
N LEU A 531 -16.81 -16.91 -16.47
CA LEU A 531 -16.17 -17.61 -15.36
C LEU A 531 -16.09 -19.13 -15.64
N ASP A 532 -17.19 -19.76 -16.07
CA ASP A 532 -17.20 -21.19 -16.40
C ASP A 532 -16.18 -21.52 -17.52
N GLU A 533 -16.06 -20.68 -18.54
CA GLU A 533 -15.09 -20.85 -19.62
C GLU A 533 -13.64 -20.68 -19.15
N LEU A 534 -13.36 -19.69 -18.29
CA LEU A 534 -12.02 -19.48 -17.72
C LEU A 534 -11.58 -20.67 -16.87
N LEU A 535 -12.48 -21.21 -16.03
CA LEU A 535 -12.22 -22.41 -15.23
C LEU A 535 -11.89 -23.61 -16.11
N ASP A 536 -12.58 -23.75 -17.26
CA ASP A 536 -12.39 -24.87 -18.18
C ASP A 536 -11.11 -24.73 -19.04
N ILE A 537 -10.73 -23.50 -19.41
CA ILE A 537 -9.51 -23.19 -20.18
C ILE A 537 -8.27 -23.30 -19.30
N GLU A 538 -8.27 -22.66 -18.13
CA GLU A 538 -7.08 -22.58 -17.29
C GLU A 538 -6.84 -23.82 -16.45
N GLN A 539 -7.92 -24.51 -16.06
CA GLN A 539 -7.89 -25.61 -15.09
C GLN A 539 -7.00 -25.25 -13.88
N PRO A 540 -7.33 -24.16 -13.17
CA PRO A 540 -6.47 -23.66 -12.11
C PRO A 540 -6.42 -24.64 -10.93
N ASP A 541 -5.29 -24.63 -10.23
CA ASP A 541 -5.11 -25.38 -8.98
C ASP A 541 -5.84 -24.70 -7.82
N PHE A 542 -6.07 -23.40 -7.96
CA PHE A 542 -6.74 -22.57 -6.96
C PHE A 542 -7.45 -21.38 -7.60
N VAL A 543 -8.58 -20.96 -7.02
CA VAL A 543 -9.28 -19.73 -7.44
C VAL A 543 -9.31 -18.75 -6.28
N VAL A 544 -8.99 -17.49 -6.55
CA VAL A 544 -9.15 -16.40 -5.58
C VAL A 544 -10.16 -15.40 -6.11
N PHE A 545 -11.23 -15.17 -5.35
CA PHE A 545 -12.16 -14.08 -5.62
C PHE A 545 -11.75 -12.83 -4.82
N THR A 546 -11.35 -11.76 -5.50
CA THR A 546 -10.68 -10.61 -4.87
C THR A 546 -11.62 -9.46 -4.53
N GLY A 547 -12.78 -9.78 -3.98
CA GLY A 547 -13.78 -8.81 -3.51
C GLY A 547 -14.75 -8.32 -4.58
N ASP A 548 -15.79 -7.62 -4.12
CA ASP A 548 -16.97 -7.25 -4.89
C ASP A 548 -17.53 -8.42 -5.70
N ASN A 549 -17.64 -9.54 -4.98
CA ASN A 549 -18.13 -10.81 -5.50
C ASN A 549 -19.61 -10.70 -5.84
N VAL A 550 -20.36 -10.00 -4.99
CA VAL A 550 -21.79 -9.73 -5.12
C VAL A 550 -22.09 -8.25 -4.99
N GLN A 551 -23.25 -7.85 -5.52
CA GLN A 551 -23.66 -6.46 -5.58
C GLN A 551 -24.84 -6.15 -4.68
N THR A 552 -24.89 -4.93 -4.17
CA THR A 552 -25.88 -4.40 -3.22
C THR A 552 -27.34 -4.68 -3.61
N ASP A 553 -27.98 -5.66 -2.98
CA ASP A 553 -29.43 -5.83 -3.00
C ASP A 553 -29.94 -6.04 -1.57
N LEU A 554 -30.93 -5.24 -1.13
CA LEU A 554 -31.51 -5.36 0.21
C LEU A 554 -32.32 -6.66 0.39
N ASP A 555 -32.56 -7.41 -0.70
CA ASP A 555 -33.05 -8.78 -0.61
C ASP A 555 -31.90 -9.74 -0.26
N THR A 556 -31.72 -9.96 1.05
CA THR A 556 -30.76 -10.93 1.61
C THR A 556 -30.90 -12.35 1.02
N THR A 557 -32.07 -12.75 0.50
CA THR A 557 -32.25 -14.05 -0.16
C THR A 557 -31.56 -14.06 -1.52
N MET A 558 -31.72 -13.00 -2.30
CA MET A 558 -31.05 -12.82 -3.59
C MET A 558 -29.55 -12.64 -3.40
N HIS A 559 -29.13 -11.90 -2.37
CA HIS A 559 -27.72 -11.73 -2.01
C HIS A 559 -27.05 -13.08 -1.66
N THR A 560 -27.72 -13.89 -0.83
CA THR A 560 -27.29 -15.27 -0.53
C THR A 560 -27.27 -16.16 -1.78
N PHE A 561 -28.24 -15.99 -2.68
CA PHE A 561 -28.27 -16.73 -3.94
C PHE A 561 -27.08 -16.34 -4.82
N ALA A 562 -26.78 -15.05 -4.98
CA ALA A 562 -25.64 -14.54 -5.75
C ALA A 562 -24.30 -15.11 -5.25
N MET A 563 -24.12 -15.17 -3.92
CA MET A 563 -22.94 -15.81 -3.29
C MET A 563 -22.81 -17.30 -3.66
N ASN A 564 -23.93 -17.99 -3.75
CA ASN A 564 -23.94 -19.40 -4.13
C ASN A 564 -23.63 -19.62 -5.62
N ILE A 565 -23.92 -18.65 -6.50
CA ILE A 565 -23.68 -18.78 -7.94
C ILE A 565 -22.21 -19.05 -8.24
N PHE A 566 -21.30 -18.15 -7.80
CA PHE A 566 -19.88 -18.28 -8.15
C PHE A 566 -19.21 -19.42 -7.39
N SER A 567 -19.51 -19.58 -6.09
CA SER A 567 -18.93 -20.64 -5.27
C SER A 567 -19.33 -22.02 -5.79
N ALA A 568 -20.57 -22.21 -6.28
CA ALA A 568 -20.99 -23.47 -6.89
C ALA A 568 -20.20 -23.82 -8.16
N ARG A 569 -19.69 -22.83 -8.93
CA ARG A 569 -18.92 -23.10 -10.16
C ARG A 569 -17.55 -23.72 -9.88
N VAL A 570 -16.91 -23.33 -8.79
CA VAL A 570 -15.62 -23.90 -8.36
C VAL A 570 -15.82 -25.19 -7.56
N GLU A 571 -16.80 -25.24 -6.65
CA GLU A 571 -17.12 -26.41 -5.85
C GLU A 571 -17.50 -27.64 -6.71
N ARG A 572 -18.33 -27.45 -7.74
CA ARG A 572 -18.75 -28.56 -8.62
C ARG A 572 -17.60 -29.12 -9.46
N ARG A 573 -16.54 -28.34 -9.65
CA ARG A 573 -15.32 -28.75 -10.37
C ARG A 573 -14.27 -29.35 -9.43
N GLY A 574 -14.48 -29.26 -8.12
CA GLY A 574 -13.52 -29.70 -7.12
C GLY A 574 -12.26 -28.86 -7.08
N ILE A 575 -12.38 -27.57 -7.42
CA ILE A 575 -11.26 -26.61 -7.43
C ILE A 575 -11.24 -25.90 -6.07
N PRO A 576 -10.15 -26.02 -5.29
CA PRO A 576 -9.94 -25.23 -4.08
C PRO A 576 -10.05 -23.73 -4.34
N TRP A 577 -10.65 -22.98 -3.41
CA TRP A 577 -10.83 -21.54 -3.57
C TRP A 577 -10.81 -20.77 -2.26
N ALA A 578 -10.50 -19.49 -2.37
CA ALA A 578 -10.58 -18.51 -1.28
C ALA A 578 -11.18 -17.19 -1.79
N ALA A 579 -11.49 -16.29 -0.88
CA ALA A 579 -12.05 -14.98 -1.20
C ALA A 579 -11.66 -13.93 -0.15
N VAL A 580 -11.56 -12.69 -0.61
CA VAL A 580 -11.62 -11.49 0.25
C VAL A 580 -12.92 -10.74 -0.03
N PHE A 581 -13.33 -9.91 0.92
CA PHE A 581 -14.47 -9.02 0.75
C PHE A 581 -14.06 -7.73 0.03
N GLY A 582 -14.96 -7.23 -0.79
CA GLY A 582 -14.95 -5.84 -1.26
C GLY A 582 -15.95 -4.96 -0.53
N ASN A 583 -16.01 -3.69 -0.92
CA ASN A 583 -16.87 -2.73 -0.27
C ASN A 583 -18.36 -3.05 -0.49
N HIS A 584 -18.74 -3.61 -1.65
CA HIS A 584 -20.13 -3.91 -1.99
C HIS A 584 -20.65 -5.21 -1.35
N ASP A 585 -19.78 -6.15 -0.98
CA ASP A 585 -20.18 -7.49 -0.54
C ASP A 585 -21.09 -7.48 0.70
N ALA A 586 -20.92 -6.52 1.62
CA ALA A 586 -21.70 -6.41 2.85
C ALA A 586 -22.81 -5.34 2.80
N GLU A 587 -23.07 -4.76 1.62
CA GLU A 587 -24.11 -3.71 1.49
C GLU A 587 -25.52 -4.30 1.30
N GLY A 588 -25.63 -5.61 1.02
CA GLY A 588 -26.89 -6.32 0.76
C GLY A 588 -27.75 -6.64 2.01
N GLY A 589 -27.47 -6.00 3.14
CA GLY A 589 -28.18 -6.21 4.41
C GLY A 589 -27.74 -7.43 5.22
N LEU A 590 -26.75 -8.19 4.75
CA LEU A 590 -26.01 -9.18 5.54
C LEU A 590 -24.69 -8.56 6.02
N SER A 591 -24.31 -8.86 7.26
CA SER A 591 -23.00 -8.51 7.80
C SER A 591 -21.87 -9.30 7.12
N ARG A 592 -20.63 -8.81 7.21
CA ARG A 592 -19.45 -9.53 6.67
C ARG A 592 -19.30 -10.91 7.34
N GLU A 593 -19.63 -11.02 8.62
CA GLU A 593 -19.64 -12.26 9.38
C GLU A 593 -20.64 -13.27 8.79
N GLU A 594 -21.89 -12.85 8.56
CA GLU A 594 -22.92 -13.69 7.93
C GLU A 594 -22.50 -14.09 6.50
N MET A 595 -21.88 -13.18 5.75
CA MET A 595 -21.37 -13.45 4.42
C MET A 595 -20.21 -14.46 4.42
N LEU A 596 -19.32 -14.39 5.41
CA LEU A 596 -18.22 -15.34 5.59
C LEU A 596 -18.76 -16.73 5.93
N GLU A 597 -19.78 -16.81 6.77
CA GLU A 597 -20.46 -18.09 7.07
C GLU A 597 -21.00 -18.75 5.79
N LEU A 598 -21.57 -17.98 4.86
CA LEU A 598 -22.03 -18.50 3.56
C LEU A 598 -20.90 -19.01 2.65
N MET A 599 -19.68 -18.46 2.79
CA MET A 599 -18.50 -18.92 2.06
C MET A 599 -17.90 -20.21 2.62
N VAL A 600 -18.25 -20.58 3.86
CA VAL A 600 -17.69 -21.75 4.57
C VAL A 600 -18.72 -22.87 4.69
N GLU A 601 -19.96 -22.57 5.05
CA GLU A 601 -20.97 -23.57 5.37
C GLU A 601 -21.33 -24.44 4.16
N GLY A 602 -21.09 -25.74 4.28
CA GLY A 602 -21.43 -26.72 3.24
C GLY A 602 -20.52 -26.68 2.01
N LYS A 603 -19.42 -25.91 2.04
CA LYS A 603 -18.42 -25.82 0.96
C LYS A 603 -17.24 -26.75 1.28
N GLN A 604 -16.93 -27.67 0.37
CA GLN A 604 -15.88 -28.68 0.58
C GLN A 604 -14.50 -28.21 0.15
N TYR A 605 -14.45 -27.28 -0.81
CA TYR A 605 -13.22 -26.78 -1.42
C TYR A 605 -12.94 -25.32 -1.02
N SER A 606 -13.72 -24.75 -0.10
CA SER A 606 -13.47 -23.42 0.44
C SER A 606 -12.34 -23.45 1.46
N HIS A 607 -11.39 -22.54 1.28
CA HIS A 607 -10.28 -22.24 2.18
C HIS A 607 -10.48 -20.90 2.91
N VAL A 608 -11.64 -20.27 2.77
CA VAL A 608 -11.99 -19.06 3.53
C VAL A 608 -12.00 -19.40 5.02
N LYS A 609 -11.35 -18.56 5.83
CA LYS A 609 -11.34 -18.67 7.29
C LYS A 609 -11.78 -17.36 7.91
N TYR A 610 -12.36 -17.40 9.11
CA TYR A 610 -12.72 -16.19 9.84
C TYR A 610 -11.49 -15.34 10.16
N GLY A 611 -10.41 -15.98 10.62
CA GLY A 611 -9.23 -15.30 11.16
C GLY A 611 -9.34 -15.01 12.65
N PRO A 612 -8.38 -14.25 13.22
CA PRO A 612 -8.48 -13.76 14.59
C PRO A 612 -9.70 -12.85 14.79
N ARG A 613 -10.34 -12.93 15.95
CA ARG A 613 -11.59 -12.19 16.27
C ARG A 613 -11.34 -10.84 16.95
N ASP A 614 -10.11 -10.60 17.35
CA ASP A 614 -9.63 -9.45 18.13
C ASP A 614 -8.86 -8.43 17.27
N ILE A 615 -8.83 -8.62 15.95
CA ILE A 615 -8.26 -7.69 14.98
C ILE A 615 -9.34 -7.07 14.09
N GLY A 616 -8.98 -6.08 13.28
CA GLY A 616 -9.90 -5.44 12.35
C GLY A 616 -10.41 -6.39 11.26
N GLY A 617 -11.71 -6.29 10.94
CA GLY A 617 -12.33 -6.97 9.79
C GLY A 617 -12.54 -8.47 10.01
N VAL A 618 -12.97 -9.17 8.96
CA VAL A 618 -13.18 -10.62 8.97
C VAL A 618 -12.68 -11.25 7.67
N GLY A 619 -12.11 -12.44 7.74
CA GLY A 619 -11.46 -13.04 6.58
C GLY A 619 -9.96 -12.75 6.51
N ASN A 620 -9.29 -12.66 7.67
CA ASN A 620 -7.83 -12.49 7.76
C ASN A 620 -7.15 -13.85 7.97
N TYR A 621 -6.49 -14.41 6.95
CA TYR A 621 -5.95 -15.78 7.01
C TYR A 621 -4.84 -16.05 5.99
N GLU A 622 -4.20 -17.21 6.11
CA GLU A 622 -3.25 -17.72 5.13
C GLU A 622 -3.65 -19.08 4.54
N VAL A 623 -3.19 -19.33 3.32
CA VAL A 623 -3.28 -20.63 2.64
C VAL A 623 -1.89 -21.02 2.18
N ASN A 624 -1.43 -22.17 2.68
CA ASN A 624 -0.12 -22.72 2.38
C ASN A 624 -0.17 -23.66 1.19
N VAL A 625 0.75 -23.48 0.25
CA VAL A 625 0.97 -24.45 -0.83
C VAL A 625 2.10 -25.37 -0.39
N VAL A 626 1.80 -26.66 -0.29
CA VAL A 626 2.73 -27.67 0.22
C VAL A 626 3.21 -28.61 -0.89
N ALA A 627 4.40 -29.15 -0.70
CA ALA A 627 4.98 -30.12 -1.60
C ALA A 627 4.13 -31.42 -1.63
N PRO A 628 3.66 -31.88 -2.80
CA PRO A 628 2.83 -33.08 -2.91
C PRO A 628 3.63 -34.37 -2.68
N THR A 629 4.95 -34.31 -2.86
CA THR A 629 5.88 -35.45 -2.78
C THR A 629 7.26 -34.95 -2.36
N ASN A 630 8.12 -35.85 -1.88
CA ASN A 630 9.53 -35.51 -1.61
C ASN A 630 10.26 -35.11 -2.90
N GLY A 631 11.09 -34.08 -2.85
CA GLY A 631 11.88 -33.62 -4.00
C GLY A 631 12.93 -32.57 -3.66
N PRO A 632 13.50 -31.89 -4.67
CA PRO A 632 14.46 -30.78 -4.48
C PRO A 632 13.93 -29.61 -3.64
N TRP A 633 12.62 -29.54 -3.48
CA TRP A 633 11.86 -28.54 -2.71
C TRP A 633 11.62 -28.92 -1.24
N GLY A 634 12.02 -30.12 -0.80
CA GLY A 634 11.82 -30.59 0.56
C GLY A 634 11.03 -31.90 0.65
N GLU A 635 10.58 -32.22 1.86
CA GLU A 635 9.74 -33.40 2.13
C GLU A 635 8.28 -33.13 1.72
N GLN A 636 7.53 -34.19 1.49
CA GLN A 636 6.09 -34.10 1.28
C GLN A 636 5.45 -33.38 2.47
N GLY A 637 4.60 -32.39 2.19
CA GLY A 637 3.96 -31.55 3.19
C GLY A 637 4.76 -30.31 3.62
N SER A 638 6.01 -30.13 3.17
CA SER A 638 6.74 -28.87 3.39
C SER A 638 6.09 -27.72 2.62
N THR A 639 5.90 -26.58 3.28
CA THR A 639 5.40 -25.35 2.62
C THR A 639 6.42 -24.81 1.63
N VAL A 640 5.97 -24.54 0.40
CA VAL A 640 6.81 -24.09 -0.72
C VAL A 640 6.38 -22.74 -1.30
N PHE A 641 5.14 -22.31 -1.03
CA PHE A 641 4.60 -21.00 -1.40
C PHE A 641 3.44 -20.64 -0.45
N ARG A 642 3.20 -19.35 -0.19
CA ARG A 642 2.12 -18.89 0.70
C ARG A 642 1.22 -17.86 0.02
N MET A 643 -0.04 -17.82 0.45
CA MET A 643 -1.01 -16.82 0.04
C MET A 643 -1.66 -16.22 1.30
N TYR A 644 -1.58 -14.91 1.46
CA TYR A 644 -2.23 -14.16 2.55
C TYR A 644 -3.48 -13.46 2.06
N PHE A 645 -4.50 -13.38 2.92
CA PHE A 645 -5.80 -12.77 2.63
C PHE A 645 -6.14 -11.80 3.76
N LEU A 646 -6.41 -10.54 3.43
CA LEU A 646 -6.79 -9.51 4.41
C LEU A 646 -8.09 -8.83 4.01
N ASP A 647 -8.94 -8.54 5.00
CA ASP A 647 -10.13 -7.71 4.83
C ASP A 647 -9.73 -6.24 4.73
N SER A 648 -9.95 -5.63 3.56
CA SER A 648 -9.71 -4.20 3.36
C SER A 648 -10.91 -3.33 3.74
N HIS A 649 -11.95 -3.91 4.35
CA HIS A 649 -13.15 -3.22 4.83
C HIS A 649 -13.99 -2.64 3.69
N ALA A 650 -14.77 -1.58 3.96
CA ALA A 650 -15.64 -0.89 3.00
C ALA A 650 -15.46 0.63 3.13
N THR A 651 -16.34 1.27 3.89
CA THR A 651 -16.38 2.71 4.14
C THR A 651 -15.96 3.01 5.56
N ILE A 652 -15.35 4.17 5.78
CA ILE A 652 -14.84 4.56 7.09
C ILE A 652 -15.95 4.62 8.14
N ASP A 653 -15.76 3.93 9.26
CA ASP A 653 -16.60 4.11 10.44
C ASP A 653 -16.28 5.43 11.14
N THR A 654 -16.93 6.50 10.69
CA THR A 654 -16.77 7.85 11.27
C THR A 654 -17.19 7.96 12.74
N ALA A 655 -17.92 6.98 13.29
CA ALA A 655 -18.18 6.94 14.72
C ALA A 655 -16.92 6.53 15.51
N THR A 656 -16.10 5.65 14.93
CA THR A 656 -14.82 5.23 15.49
C THR A 656 -13.71 6.23 15.14
N TYR A 657 -13.71 6.78 13.93
CA TYR A 657 -12.67 7.69 13.42
C TYR A 657 -13.24 9.07 13.04
N PRO A 658 -13.66 9.89 14.02
CA PRO A 658 -14.39 11.13 13.77
C PRO A 658 -13.55 12.27 13.16
N LEU A 659 -12.21 12.16 13.13
CA LEU A 659 -11.34 13.13 12.46
C LEU A 659 -11.22 12.91 10.95
N ILE A 660 -11.66 11.75 10.46
CA ILE A 660 -11.68 11.49 9.03
C ILE A 660 -13.06 11.93 8.53
N ASN A 661 -13.07 13.12 7.94
CA ASN A 661 -14.29 13.92 7.78
C ASN A 661 -15.22 13.47 6.64
N ASP A 662 -14.80 12.52 5.81
CA ASP A 662 -15.60 12.01 4.70
C ASP A 662 -15.96 10.53 4.91
N ALA A 663 -17.22 10.30 5.30
CA ALA A 663 -17.76 8.95 5.46
C ALA A 663 -17.93 8.21 4.11
N SER A 664 -17.76 8.89 2.98
CA SER A 664 -17.78 8.27 1.66
C SER A 664 -16.42 7.75 1.20
N ASP A 665 -15.35 8.06 1.93
CA ASP A 665 -14.03 7.52 1.67
C ASP A 665 -13.92 6.04 2.08
N TYR A 666 -12.97 5.37 1.45
CA TYR A 666 -12.70 3.96 1.68
C TYR A 666 -11.89 3.74 2.95
N ASP A 667 -12.33 2.74 3.69
CA ASP A 667 -11.66 2.30 4.89
C ASP A 667 -10.35 1.55 4.56
N TRP A 668 -9.52 1.30 5.57
CA TRP A 668 -8.16 0.76 5.40
C TRP A 668 -7.94 -0.53 6.19
N ILE A 669 -6.96 -1.31 5.76
CA ILE A 669 -6.45 -2.48 6.50
C ILE A 669 -5.88 -1.99 7.82
N LYS A 670 -6.46 -2.45 8.92
CA LYS A 670 -6.14 -2.01 10.27
C LYS A 670 -4.81 -2.53 10.73
N GLU A 671 -4.32 -1.92 11.78
CA GLU A 671 -2.93 -2.05 12.15
C GLU A 671 -2.72 -3.28 13.02
N SER A 672 -3.80 -3.72 13.69
CA SER A 672 -3.94 -5.08 14.22
C SER A 672 -3.88 -6.16 13.14
N GLN A 673 -4.34 -5.91 11.91
CA GLN A 673 -4.21 -6.86 10.79
C GLN A 673 -2.77 -6.91 10.25
N ILE A 674 -2.08 -5.77 10.23
CA ILE A 674 -0.64 -5.71 9.87
C ILE A 674 0.21 -6.41 10.92
N ALA A 675 -0.09 -6.20 12.21
CA ALA A 675 0.55 -6.92 13.31
C ALA A 675 0.35 -8.43 13.15
N PHE A 676 -0.88 -8.88 12.93
CA PHE A 676 -1.19 -10.28 12.64
C PHE A 676 -0.39 -10.84 11.45
N TYR A 677 -0.24 -10.09 10.36
CA TYR A 677 0.60 -10.50 9.24
C TYR A 677 2.07 -10.68 9.64
N ARG A 678 2.65 -9.72 10.38
CA ARG A 678 4.04 -9.84 10.89
C ARG A 678 4.19 -11.08 11.77
N GLU A 679 3.22 -11.32 12.67
CA GLU A 679 3.19 -12.49 13.55
C GLU A 679 3.18 -13.82 12.76
N LEU A 680 2.41 -13.88 11.67
CA LEU A 680 2.43 -15.04 10.77
C LEU A 680 3.84 -15.26 10.23
N VAL A 681 4.44 -14.25 9.60
CA VAL A 681 5.78 -14.38 8.98
C VAL A 681 6.85 -14.79 10.00
N GLU A 682 6.84 -14.21 11.20
CA GLU A 682 7.76 -14.57 12.28
C GLU A 682 7.58 -16.02 12.75
N SER A 683 6.33 -16.48 12.85
CA SER A 683 6.03 -17.88 13.22
C SER A 683 6.63 -18.88 12.22
N HIS A 684 6.72 -18.51 10.93
CA HIS A 684 7.29 -19.33 9.87
C HIS A 684 8.82 -19.47 9.98
N ALA A 685 9.52 -18.46 10.52
CA ALA A 685 10.97 -18.52 10.73
C ALA A 685 11.37 -19.58 11.78
N VAL A 686 10.49 -19.84 12.75
CA VAL A 686 10.66 -20.88 13.78
C VAL A 686 10.46 -22.29 13.20
N GLU A 687 9.60 -22.44 12.20
CA GLU A 687 9.38 -23.72 11.51
C GLU A 687 10.67 -24.20 10.81
N VAL A 688 11.39 -23.29 10.15
CA VAL A 688 12.63 -23.60 9.41
C VAL A 688 13.76 -24.02 10.34
N SER A 689 13.86 -23.43 11.53
CA SER A 689 14.95 -23.65 12.48
C SER A 689 14.79 -24.90 13.36
N THR A 690 13.61 -25.52 13.40
CA THR A 690 13.35 -26.79 14.11
C THR A 690 13.51 -28.04 13.25
N SER A 691 13.58 -27.88 11.92
CA SER A 691 13.94 -28.95 10.98
C SER A 691 15.46 -29.16 10.94
N ASP A 692 15.95 -30.20 11.62
CA ASP A 692 17.35 -30.67 11.74
C ASP A 692 18.06 -31.06 10.41
N ASN A 693 17.60 -30.56 9.26
CA ASN A 693 18.18 -30.87 7.96
C ASN A 693 19.04 -29.73 7.44
N ASN A 694 20.32 -30.05 7.27
CA ASN A 694 21.41 -29.30 6.64
C ASN A 694 21.18 -29.01 5.14
N SER A 695 19.93 -28.72 4.73
CA SER A 695 19.59 -28.24 3.39
C SER A 695 19.57 -26.72 3.40
N SER A 696 20.58 -26.16 2.77
CA SER A 696 20.83 -24.73 2.54
C SER A 696 19.79 -24.05 1.65
N VAL A 697 18.49 -24.13 1.95
CA VAL A 697 17.49 -23.26 1.33
C VAL A 697 17.47 -21.95 2.12
N ASN A 698 18.46 -21.11 1.88
CA ASN A 698 18.74 -19.85 2.57
C ASN A 698 17.75 -18.71 2.21
N GLY A 699 16.48 -19.02 1.92
CA GLY A 699 15.49 -18.02 1.53
C GLY A 699 14.12 -18.29 2.13
N SER A 700 13.49 -17.24 2.69
CA SER A 700 12.09 -17.27 3.11
C SER A 700 11.20 -17.85 2.01
N VAL A 701 10.16 -18.59 2.39
CA VAL A 701 9.19 -19.11 1.42
C VAL A 701 8.45 -17.91 0.80
N PRO A 702 8.50 -17.70 -0.52
CA PRO A 702 7.85 -16.55 -1.12
C PRO A 702 6.34 -16.63 -0.97
N ALA A 703 5.73 -15.47 -0.85
CA ALA A 703 4.30 -15.33 -0.66
C ALA A 703 3.69 -14.30 -1.64
N VAL A 704 2.37 -14.34 -1.75
CA VAL A 704 1.56 -13.26 -2.35
C VAL A 704 0.45 -12.86 -1.39
N MET A 705 -0.10 -11.67 -1.54
CA MET A 705 -1.18 -11.18 -0.68
C MET A 705 -2.38 -10.68 -1.51
N PHE A 706 -3.59 -11.00 -1.06
CA PHE A 706 -4.85 -10.58 -1.66
C PHE A 706 -5.64 -9.72 -0.69
N TYR A 707 -6.16 -8.60 -1.19
CA TYR A 707 -7.10 -7.69 -0.53
C TYR A 707 -7.84 -6.90 -1.61
N HIS A 708 -8.97 -6.28 -1.30
CA HIS A 708 -9.81 -5.70 -2.36
C HIS A 708 -9.48 -4.24 -2.66
N ILE A 709 -9.52 -3.37 -1.65
CA ILE A 709 -9.29 -1.93 -1.79
C ILE A 709 -7.78 -1.66 -1.85
N PRO A 710 -7.26 -0.99 -2.89
CA PRO A 710 -5.82 -0.78 -3.05
C PRO A 710 -5.25 0.05 -1.90
N VAL A 711 -4.00 -0.25 -1.51
CA VAL A 711 -3.23 0.62 -0.60
C VAL A 711 -2.76 1.87 -1.36
N PRO A 712 -2.49 3.00 -0.68
CA PRO A 712 -2.12 4.26 -1.33
C PRO A 712 -0.92 4.18 -2.30
N GLU A 713 0.00 3.24 -2.11
CA GLU A 713 1.14 3.02 -3.01
C GLU A 713 0.74 2.63 -4.44
N TYR A 714 -0.44 2.04 -4.65
CA TYR A 714 -0.94 1.75 -6.00
C TYR A 714 -1.11 3.03 -6.82
N ALA A 715 -1.52 4.13 -6.19
CA ALA A 715 -1.71 5.41 -6.86
C ALA A 715 -0.39 6.01 -7.40
N MET A 716 0.77 5.52 -6.95
CA MET A 716 2.09 6.04 -7.33
C MET A 716 2.60 5.51 -8.70
N ALA A 717 1.87 4.61 -9.34
CA ALA A 717 2.27 4.02 -10.63
C ALA A 717 2.29 5.07 -11.76
N SER A 718 3.46 5.25 -12.37
CA SER A 718 3.69 6.09 -13.56
C SER A 718 3.37 5.31 -14.84
N THR A 719 3.16 6.02 -15.95
CA THR A 719 2.97 5.38 -17.26
C THR A 719 4.22 4.65 -17.74
N LEU A 720 5.41 5.03 -17.23
CA LEU A 720 6.71 4.52 -17.64
C LEU A 720 7.17 3.29 -16.85
N ASN A 721 6.64 3.07 -15.65
CA ASN A 721 7.06 1.98 -14.75
C ASN A 721 5.97 0.97 -14.40
N ARG A 722 4.78 1.09 -15.01
CA ARG A 722 3.72 0.09 -14.91
C ARG A 722 3.65 -0.78 -16.16
N ILE A 723 3.25 -2.04 -15.99
CA ILE A 723 2.96 -2.97 -17.09
C ILE A 723 1.45 -3.21 -17.11
N GLY A 724 0.80 -2.78 -18.19
CA GLY A 724 -0.66 -2.79 -18.33
C GLY A 724 -1.27 -1.39 -18.27
N ASP A 725 -2.59 -1.34 -18.40
CA ASP A 725 -3.37 -0.12 -18.54
C ASP A 725 -4.01 0.32 -17.21
N LYS A 726 -4.00 1.63 -17.00
CA LYS A 726 -4.74 2.33 -15.94
C LYS A 726 -5.77 3.21 -16.62
N HIS A 727 -7.06 2.87 -16.49
CA HIS A 727 -8.15 3.60 -17.16
C HIS A 727 -9.02 4.42 -16.21
N GLU A 728 -8.81 4.30 -14.90
CA GLU A 728 -9.41 5.17 -13.89
C GLU A 728 -8.40 5.62 -12.84
N ALA A 729 -8.79 6.62 -12.05
CA ALA A 729 -8.01 7.01 -10.88
C ALA A 729 -8.00 5.84 -9.89
N THR A 730 -6.89 5.66 -9.17
CA THR A 730 -6.81 4.64 -8.13
C THR A 730 -7.68 5.08 -6.96
N ALA A 731 -8.73 4.34 -6.65
CA ALA A 731 -9.56 4.55 -5.47
C ALA A 731 -8.97 3.74 -4.30
N SER A 732 -7.79 4.16 -3.84
CA SER A 732 -7.18 3.53 -2.66
C SER A 732 -7.95 3.86 -1.39
N ALA A 733 -7.68 3.08 -0.34
CA ALA A 733 -8.00 3.49 1.01
C ALA A 733 -7.48 4.92 1.24
N GLU A 734 -8.22 5.70 2.04
CA GLU A 734 -7.76 7.01 2.47
C GLU A 734 -6.49 6.79 3.31
N VAL A 735 -6.61 6.24 4.50
CA VAL A 735 -5.48 6.11 5.42
C VAL A 735 -4.40 5.09 4.96
N ASN A 736 -3.11 5.47 4.98
CA ASN A 736 -1.99 4.53 4.74
C ASN A 736 -1.49 3.84 6.02
N SER A 737 -2.04 2.70 6.41
CA SER A 737 -1.62 1.92 7.60
C SER A 737 -0.18 1.42 7.68
N GLY A 738 0.62 1.62 6.64
CA GLY A 738 1.97 1.08 6.57
C GLY A 738 2.00 -0.40 6.24
N LEU A 739 0.93 -0.97 5.66
CA LEU A 739 0.94 -2.36 5.18
C LEU A 739 2.07 -2.58 4.19
N PHE A 740 2.21 -1.72 3.17
CA PHE A 740 3.29 -1.84 2.19
C PHE A 740 4.68 -1.78 2.86
N SER A 741 4.82 -0.91 3.87
CA SER A 741 6.03 -0.84 4.69
C SER A 741 6.35 -2.16 5.40
N ALA A 742 5.33 -2.84 5.92
CA ALA A 742 5.47 -4.17 6.52
C ALA A 742 5.80 -5.24 5.46
N LEU A 743 5.25 -5.16 4.24
CA LEU A 743 5.58 -6.08 3.16
C LEU A 743 7.06 -6.00 2.76
N VAL A 744 7.59 -4.78 2.62
CA VAL A 744 9.02 -4.56 2.32
C VAL A 744 9.91 -5.04 3.47
N GLU A 745 9.51 -4.77 4.71
CA GLU A 745 10.24 -5.16 5.92
C GLU A 745 10.30 -6.68 6.10
N MET A 746 9.17 -7.38 5.97
CA MET A 746 9.11 -8.84 6.13
C MET A 746 9.69 -9.59 4.92
N GLY A 747 9.58 -9.01 3.73
CA GLY A 747 10.27 -9.45 2.53
C GLY A 747 9.85 -10.81 1.94
N ASP A 748 8.91 -11.54 2.55
CA ASP A 748 8.39 -12.82 2.02
C ASP A 748 7.37 -12.60 0.89
N VAL A 749 6.50 -11.59 1.02
CA VAL A 749 5.51 -11.22 -0.02
C VAL A 749 6.18 -10.56 -1.22
N LYS A 750 6.01 -11.15 -2.41
CA LYS A 750 6.61 -10.69 -3.67
C LYS A 750 5.62 -9.95 -4.58
N ALA A 751 4.33 -10.17 -4.39
CA ALA A 751 3.28 -9.49 -5.13
C ALA A 751 1.99 -9.39 -4.31
N THR A 752 1.26 -8.28 -4.48
CA THR A 752 -0.10 -8.11 -3.99
C THR A 752 -1.09 -8.00 -5.14
N PHE A 753 -2.33 -8.43 -4.91
CA PHE A 753 -3.37 -8.50 -5.93
C PHE A 753 -4.69 -7.94 -5.41
N VAL A 754 -5.23 -6.98 -6.17
CA VAL A 754 -6.43 -6.21 -5.80
C VAL A 754 -7.49 -6.18 -6.91
N GLY A 755 -8.70 -5.79 -6.53
CA GLY A 755 -9.83 -5.46 -7.43
C GLY A 755 -10.17 -3.97 -7.33
N HIS A 756 -11.45 -3.67 -7.07
CA HIS A 756 -12.04 -2.37 -6.73
C HIS A 756 -12.06 -1.35 -7.88
N ASP A 757 -10.92 -1.12 -8.52
CA ASP A 757 -10.82 -0.33 -9.74
C ASP A 757 -10.98 -1.25 -10.96
N HIS A 758 -12.22 -1.41 -11.41
CA HIS A 758 -12.65 -2.41 -12.41
C HIS A 758 -11.94 -2.33 -13.76
N ILE A 759 -11.45 -1.15 -14.14
CA ILE A 759 -10.80 -0.91 -15.44
C ILE A 759 -9.30 -0.63 -15.30
N ASN A 760 -8.74 -0.84 -14.11
CA ASN A 760 -7.30 -0.93 -13.91
C ASN A 760 -6.86 -2.40 -13.97
N GLU A 761 -5.74 -2.66 -14.64
CA GLU A 761 -5.27 -4.03 -14.90
C GLU A 761 -3.74 -4.15 -14.95
N TYR A 762 -3.06 -3.13 -14.42
CA TYR A 762 -1.61 -3.03 -14.43
C TYR A 762 -0.95 -3.71 -13.23
N CYS A 763 0.34 -4.01 -13.38
CA CYS A 763 1.26 -4.28 -12.28
C CYS A 763 2.33 -3.18 -12.20
N TYR A 764 2.74 -2.82 -10.99
CA TYR A 764 3.78 -1.82 -10.71
C TYR A 764 4.74 -2.34 -9.64
N LEU A 765 6.05 -2.37 -9.94
CA LEU A 765 7.07 -2.80 -9.00
C LEU A 765 7.54 -1.62 -8.14
N ARG A 766 7.30 -1.70 -6.82
CA ARG A 766 7.84 -0.75 -5.83
C ARG A 766 8.64 -1.52 -4.79
N GLN A 767 9.89 -1.14 -4.57
CA GLN A 767 10.76 -1.67 -3.49
C GLN A 767 10.73 -3.22 -3.35
N GLY A 768 10.77 -3.94 -4.47
CA GLY A 768 10.80 -5.41 -4.49
C GLY A 768 9.44 -6.11 -4.40
N VAL A 769 8.33 -5.36 -4.28
CA VAL A 769 6.96 -5.88 -4.23
C VAL A 769 6.18 -5.41 -5.47
N GLN A 770 5.57 -6.36 -6.19
CA GLN A 770 4.67 -6.06 -7.30
C GLN A 770 3.27 -5.70 -6.79
N LEU A 771 2.70 -4.60 -7.24
CA LEU A 771 1.34 -4.15 -6.93
C LEU A 771 0.46 -4.34 -8.17
N CYS A 772 -0.46 -5.31 -8.15
CA CYS A 772 -1.17 -5.77 -9.35
C CYS A 772 -2.70 -5.68 -9.22
N TYR A 773 -3.35 -5.05 -10.21
CA TYR A 773 -4.80 -5.17 -10.40
C TYR A 773 -5.16 -6.43 -11.19
N GLY A 774 -6.29 -7.05 -10.82
CA GLY A 774 -6.85 -8.20 -11.53
C GLY A 774 -7.53 -7.87 -12.86
N GLY A 775 -8.10 -6.66 -12.96
CA GLY A 775 -9.04 -6.29 -14.03
C GLY A 775 -10.40 -6.96 -13.82
N GLY A 776 -11.47 -6.17 -13.92
CA GLY A 776 -12.83 -6.63 -13.60
C GLY A 776 -13.40 -7.61 -14.63
N ILE A 777 -13.99 -8.71 -14.15
CA ILE A 777 -14.68 -9.72 -14.97
C ILE A 777 -16.15 -9.38 -15.22
N GLY A 778 -16.75 -8.59 -14.31
CA GLY A 778 -18.19 -8.45 -14.20
C GLY A 778 -18.89 -7.85 -15.43
N LEU A 779 -20.03 -8.44 -15.78
CA LEU A 779 -21.05 -7.94 -16.70
C LEU A 779 -22.41 -7.90 -15.97
N GLY A 780 -23.39 -7.22 -16.56
CA GLY A 780 -24.69 -6.99 -15.92
C GLY A 780 -24.62 -5.73 -15.06
N ARG A 781 -24.71 -5.87 -13.73
CA ARG A 781 -24.68 -4.71 -12.84
C ARG A 781 -23.29 -4.15 -12.58
N ALA A 782 -22.25 -4.95 -12.80
CA ALA A 782 -20.87 -4.48 -12.79
C ALA A 782 -20.66 -3.30 -13.75
N TYR A 783 -19.90 -2.31 -13.33
CA TYR A 783 -19.60 -1.11 -14.12
C TYR A 783 -18.18 -1.16 -14.70
N GLY A 784 -17.87 -0.23 -15.60
CA GLY A 784 -16.62 -0.15 -16.36
C GLY A 784 -16.87 0.51 -17.71
N LEU A 785 -15.88 0.52 -18.61
CA LEU A 785 -15.98 1.14 -19.93
C LEU A 785 -16.38 0.13 -21.01
N THR A 786 -17.27 0.51 -21.93
CA THR A 786 -17.60 -0.27 -23.15
C THR A 786 -16.38 -0.65 -24.00
N SER A 787 -15.34 0.19 -23.99
CA SER A 787 -14.07 -0.04 -24.70
C SER A 787 -13.06 -0.87 -23.90
N PHE A 788 -13.32 -1.11 -22.61
CA PHE A 788 -12.49 -1.96 -21.78
C PHE A 788 -12.98 -3.40 -21.84
N GLU A 789 -12.17 -4.27 -22.39
CA GLU A 789 -12.48 -5.69 -22.46
C GLU A 789 -12.39 -6.31 -21.07
N ARG A 790 -13.47 -6.93 -20.59
CA ARG A 790 -13.50 -7.68 -19.33
C ARG A 790 -12.45 -8.79 -19.35
N ARG A 791 -11.82 -9.06 -18.21
CA ARG A 791 -10.71 -10.01 -18.13
C ARG A 791 -10.59 -10.63 -16.75
N ALA A 792 -9.74 -11.64 -16.66
CA ALA A 792 -9.28 -12.23 -15.41
C ALA A 792 -7.75 -12.40 -15.47
N ARG A 793 -7.11 -12.41 -14.31
CA ARG A 793 -5.67 -12.58 -14.18
C ARG A 793 -5.35 -13.99 -13.71
N VAL A 794 -4.30 -14.57 -14.26
CA VAL A 794 -3.75 -15.87 -13.88
C VAL A 794 -2.36 -15.66 -13.32
N LEU A 795 -2.04 -16.40 -12.26
CA LEU A 795 -0.73 -16.45 -11.64
C LEU A 795 -0.21 -17.88 -11.75
N GLU A 796 1.06 -18.04 -12.08
CA GLU A 796 1.73 -19.33 -12.07
C GLU A 796 3.01 -19.22 -11.26
N TRP A 797 3.01 -19.88 -10.11
CA TRP A 797 4.20 -20.07 -9.32
C TRP A 797 4.89 -21.37 -9.74
N THR A 798 6.22 -21.37 -9.86
CA THR A 798 7.00 -22.58 -10.11
C THR A 798 8.22 -22.67 -9.21
N PHE A 799 8.65 -23.90 -8.90
CA PHE A 799 9.88 -24.19 -8.17
C PHE A 799 10.61 -25.36 -8.82
N ASN A 800 11.79 -25.08 -9.39
CA ASN A 800 12.53 -26.05 -10.17
C ASN A 800 13.63 -26.78 -9.37
N ALA A 801 14.21 -27.82 -9.96
CA ALA A 801 15.27 -28.62 -9.36
C ALA A 801 16.59 -27.86 -9.09
N ASN A 802 16.79 -26.69 -9.71
CA ASN A 802 17.91 -25.80 -9.42
C ASN A 802 17.63 -24.88 -8.22
N GLN A 803 16.54 -25.14 -7.51
CA GLN A 803 16.05 -24.35 -6.40
C GLN A 803 15.74 -22.89 -6.76
N THR A 804 15.28 -22.63 -7.99
CA THR A 804 14.80 -21.31 -8.39
C THR A 804 13.28 -21.28 -8.32
N ARG A 805 12.73 -20.32 -7.57
CA ARG A 805 11.31 -20.01 -7.52
C ARG A 805 10.98 -18.85 -8.46
N THR A 806 9.87 -18.96 -9.18
CA THR A 806 9.41 -17.90 -10.10
C THR A 806 7.91 -17.68 -9.96
N LEU A 807 7.46 -16.44 -10.10
CA LEU A 807 6.05 -16.07 -10.22
C LEU A 807 5.82 -15.37 -11.56
N GLN A 808 5.00 -15.96 -12.42
CA GLN A 808 4.56 -15.36 -13.67
C GLN A 808 3.07 -15.02 -13.58
N SER A 809 2.63 -14.06 -14.41
CA SER A 809 1.22 -13.71 -14.53
C SER A 809 0.86 -13.41 -15.97
N TRP A 810 -0.40 -13.68 -16.34
CA TRP A 810 -0.98 -13.25 -17.60
C TRP A 810 -2.47 -12.99 -17.44
N LYS A 811 -3.08 -12.46 -18.49
CA LYS A 811 -4.50 -12.11 -18.53
C LYS A 811 -5.24 -12.91 -19.59
N ARG A 812 -6.51 -13.20 -19.31
CA ARG A 812 -7.48 -13.80 -20.24
C ARG A 812 -8.60 -12.82 -20.47
N HIS A 813 -8.78 -12.41 -21.73
CA HIS A 813 -9.80 -11.42 -22.05
C HIS A 813 -11.09 -12.08 -22.55
N PHE A 814 -12.19 -11.34 -22.43
CA PHE A 814 -13.55 -11.79 -22.74
C PHE A 814 -13.81 -12.13 -24.21
N ASP A 815 -13.27 -11.34 -25.15
CA ASP A 815 -13.46 -11.52 -26.60
C ASP A 815 -12.72 -12.78 -27.09
N ASP A 816 -11.53 -13.06 -26.57
CA ASP A 816 -10.81 -14.32 -26.84
C ASP A 816 -9.98 -14.81 -25.63
N PRO A 817 -10.59 -15.61 -24.73
CA PRO A 817 -9.89 -16.14 -23.55
C PRO A 817 -8.92 -17.27 -23.89
N THR A 818 -8.82 -17.71 -25.15
CA THR A 818 -7.85 -18.74 -25.54
C THR A 818 -6.44 -18.17 -25.69
N GLN A 819 -6.31 -16.85 -25.86
CA GLN A 819 -5.03 -16.16 -25.96
C GLN A 819 -4.51 -15.75 -24.59
N ILE A 820 -3.20 -15.93 -24.40
CA ILE A 820 -2.47 -15.39 -23.25
C ILE A 820 -2.13 -13.95 -23.59
N GLN A 821 -2.62 -13.00 -22.79
CA GLN A 821 -2.33 -11.58 -22.93
C GLN A 821 -1.35 -11.14 -21.84
N SER A 822 -0.39 -10.30 -22.21
CA SER A 822 0.57 -9.66 -21.29
C SER A 822 1.22 -10.65 -20.30
N LEU A 823 1.94 -11.64 -20.83
CA LEU A 823 2.74 -12.54 -19.98
C LEU A 823 3.88 -11.75 -19.30
N GLU A 824 3.85 -11.71 -17.98
CA GLU A 824 4.67 -10.91 -17.09
C GLU A 824 5.45 -11.82 -16.13
N LEU A 825 6.75 -11.56 -15.92
CA LEU A 825 7.52 -12.16 -14.83
C LEU A 825 7.44 -11.22 -13.63
N LEU A 826 6.69 -11.60 -12.60
CA LEU A 826 6.49 -10.78 -11.41
C LEU A 826 7.64 -10.94 -10.42
N TYR A 827 8.17 -12.16 -10.28
CA TYR A 827 9.27 -12.47 -9.37
C TYR A 827 10.11 -13.65 -9.86
N SER A 828 11.42 -13.60 -9.60
CA SER A 828 12.36 -14.71 -9.73
C SER A 828 13.43 -14.55 -8.65
N GLU A 829 13.82 -15.66 -8.02
CA GLU A 829 15.01 -15.75 -7.16
C GLU A 829 16.32 -15.48 -7.91
#